data_AF-A0A060SJ51-F1
#
_entry.id   AF-A0A060SJ51-F1
#
_cell.length_a   1.000
_cell.length_b   1.000
_cell.length_c   1.000
_cell.angle_alpha   90.00
_cell.angle_beta   90.00
_cell.angle_gamma   90.00
#
_symmetry.space_group_name_H-M   'P 1'
#
loop_
_entity.id
_entity.type
_entity.pdbx_description
1 polymer ?
#
loop_
_entity_poly.entity_id
_entity_poly.type
_entity_poly.pdbx_seq_one_letter_code
_entity_poly.pdbx_strand_id
1 'polypeptide(L)'
;MSPNVPDPNTYTPMHAAASYGHINILEYLVSRGGDVNVTDNDGDTPLYVVENIETARWLVEHGATVNRQNDEGMSPAQYLEEDHPEVAAYLESLSGGDSGSTIASPIEMHEQPSQHAQNAASENLTSSLIDSVQGIMQRAEAEGREASDEELREVVGRAVMQVDRFAIETGVYLHLAAIRYFGPRRAQADHPAPRPCAPEFDALETLNMPAFSSLYSLEDIVELSRREDLGEEETPVLRAASDARNVGYDTVCVPLTNEKWKTRWRELCILSQDPEDSAERLAIEQRAEAWRSKPAFFRDEVTISRLEEAEGVIPLISDWLELDASDDWVRHDAEICVILPAPSNRTQVGSYARAVNACLAKIPFMELSIRVPIYDPTSVLQVPSRAPSPVGSKRSSAASMGAEEAMGTPPESNMTTWEMWDTIRTICGYNPRLTLALDLTPPLPLSSSVLDQWSAEPVRHLWLPASAFIANAKGYPVLPKGTQSFIRDIMKLQPNVILSGTRAKKHARGGEAAYAQYPLMDNLQSITYHTFEQDPVKYRNYEEAIFLALSEWPNPGKVTLCVAGAGRGPLVARALKAIERSKKEAFVYAVEKNPNAYVTLQERHRSEWGDEKVKLLYGDMRTLEVPEKVDILISELLGSFGDNELSPECLDGASRFLKPDGISIPSSYTAYVAPLSSSKLYNETRAMKDSKAMETPYVVMLHAINVLSDNGGGISGTCGPRIQECWEFEHPRKDAALTEQGLPLTNSHNARSAKLTFHIPNAGVLHGFGGYFEAVLYGHVGLSIHPDRMAQISKDMLSWFPLFFPLKDPLYLPADSELTVSIWRLTDARKVWYEWYAEAFLPVPSSSVHSPIWRDTLSPMSPSGDNSFLSPVASTPTIVTSPLLDVPQLTLEVPSQQLERHKDGVSLVKISQTALHNPGGESSWIGL
;
A
#
# COMPACT_ATOMS: atom_id res chain seq x y z
N MET A 1 14.10 10.97 -10.30
CA MET A 1 15.37 11.55 -10.79
C MET A 1 16.43 10.50 -10.51
N SER A 2 17.13 10.00 -11.53
CA SER A 2 18.15 8.95 -11.33
C SER A 2 19.36 9.56 -10.60
N PRO A 3 19.96 8.84 -9.63
CA PRO A 3 21.14 9.32 -8.88
C PRO A 3 22.38 9.55 -9.76
N ASN A 4 22.37 9.02 -10.99
CA ASN A 4 23.48 9.11 -11.94
C ASN A 4 23.24 10.12 -13.06
N VAL A 5 22.09 10.81 -13.06
CA VAL A 5 21.82 11.85 -14.06
C VAL A 5 22.47 13.15 -13.60
N PRO A 6 23.41 13.71 -14.39
CA PRO A 6 24.08 14.95 -14.05
C PRO A 6 23.14 16.17 -14.20
N ASP A 7 23.41 17.23 -13.44
CA ASP A 7 22.72 18.51 -13.57
C ASP A 7 23.16 19.29 -14.84
N PRO A 8 22.59 20.47 -15.15
CA PRO A 8 23.00 21.27 -16.30
C PRO A 8 24.47 21.75 -16.29
N ASN A 9 25.13 21.73 -15.13
CA ASN A 9 26.57 21.99 -14.97
C ASN A 9 27.38 20.70 -14.86
N THR A 10 26.75 19.59 -15.20
CA THR A 10 27.28 18.25 -15.32
C THR A 10 27.68 17.55 -14.02
N TYR A 11 27.29 18.14 -12.89
CA TYR A 11 27.54 17.60 -11.57
C TYR A 11 26.46 16.59 -11.20
N THR A 12 26.85 15.37 -10.82
CA THR A 12 25.89 14.37 -10.35
C THR A 12 25.61 14.55 -8.85
N PRO A 13 24.47 14.06 -8.34
CA PRO A 13 24.21 13.98 -6.90
C PRO A 13 25.34 13.32 -6.11
N MET A 14 26.08 12.38 -6.71
CA MET A 14 27.25 11.72 -6.11
C MET A 14 28.44 12.67 -5.97
N HIS A 15 28.75 13.48 -6.99
CA HIS A 15 29.80 14.50 -6.91
C HIS A 15 29.49 15.54 -5.84
N ALA A 16 28.24 16.01 -5.76
CA ALA A 16 27.82 16.94 -4.73
C ALA A 16 27.94 16.33 -3.32
N ALA A 17 27.44 15.12 -3.11
CA ALA A 17 27.50 14.46 -1.81
C ALA A 17 28.95 14.13 -1.38
N ALA A 18 29.82 13.78 -2.34
CA ALA A 18 31.23 13.54 -2.10
C ALA A 18 32.00 14.82 -1.74
N SER A 19 31.76 15.92 -2.46
CA SER A 19 32.38 17.22 -2.18
C SER A 19 32.01 17.75 -0.81
N TYR A 20 30.75 17.63 -0.39
CA TYR A 20 30.32 18.05 0.95
C TYR A 20 30.56 17.00 2.07
N GLY A 21 31.18 15.85 1.76
CA GLY A 21 31.48 14.80 2.72
C GLY A 21 30.25 14.13 3.36
N HIS A 22 29.11 14.11 2.66
CA HIS A 22 27.84 13.60 3.16
C HIS A 22 27.71 12.09 2.92
N ILE A 23 28.42 11.29 3.72
CA ILE A 23 28.46 9.83 3.62
C ILE A 23 27.06 9.19 3.70
N ASN A 24 26.19 9.68 4.57
CA ASN A 24 24.80 9.20 4.67
C ASN A 24 23.98 9.46 3.39
N ILE A 25 24.30 10.52 2.63
CA ILE A 25 23.68 10.79 1.35
C ILE A 25 24.30 9.91 0.26
N LEU A 26 25.61 9.68 0.29
CA LEU A 26 26.26 8.72 -0.61
C LEU A 26 25.70 7.30 -0.42
N GLU A 27 25.53 6.85 0.83
CA GLU A 27 24.92 5.56 1.17
C GLU A 27 23.47 5.47 0.65
N TYR A 28 22.68 6.53 0.85
CA TYR A 28 21.34 6.60 0.29
C TYR A 28 21.34 6.59 -1.25
N LEU A 29 22.24 7.32 -1.92
CA LEU A 29 22.31 7.37 -3.38
C LEU A 29 22.69 6.00 -3.94
N VAL A 30 23.69 5.33 -3.36
CA VAL A 30 24.08 3.96 -3.71
C VAL A 30 22.91 2.98 -3.50
N SER A 31 22.16 3.09 -2.40
CA SER A 31 20.94 2.27 -2.16
C SER A 31 19.83 2.47 -3.20
N ARG A 32 19.89 3.54 -3.99
CA ARG A 32 18.95 3.87 -5.07
C ARG A 32 19.55 3.67 -6.46
N GLY A 33 20.68 2.96 -6.55
CA GLY A 33 21.38 2.66 -7.81
C GLY A 33 22.40 3.72 -8.23
N GLY A 34 22.89 4.53 -7.29
CA GLY A 34 23.96 5.51 -7.49
C GLY A 34 25.29 4.82 -7.76
N ASP A 35 25.98 5.24 -8.82
CA ASP A 35 27.29 4.74 -9.21
C ASP A 35 28.40 5.62 -8.60
N VAL A 36 29.25 5.02 -7.77
CA VAL A 36 30.40 5.69 -7.12
C VAL A 36 31.50 6.07 -8.10
N ASN A 37 31.48 5.51 -9.31
CA ASN A 37 32.40 5.82 -10.41
C ASN A 37 31.73 6.59 -11.56
N VAL A 38 30.52 7.15 -11.33
CA VAL A 38 29.85 7.98 -12.34
C VAL A 38 30.77 9.13 -12.76
N THR A 39 30.91 9.40 -14.05
CA THR A 39 31.75 10.50 -14.53
C THR A 39 30.91 11.73 -14.85
N ASP A 40 31.45 12.91 -14.57
CA ASP A 40 30.96 14.15 -15.15
C ASP A 40 31.47 14.33 -16.61
N ASN A 41 31.31 15.53 -17.17
CA ASN A 41 31.72 15.82 -18.55
C ASN A 41 33.24 15.89 -18.76
N ASP A 42 34.02 16.05 -17.69
CA ASP A 42 35.48 16.15 -17.76
C ASP A 42 36.13 14.78 -17.45
N GLY A 43 35.31 13.75 -17.25
CA GLY A 43 35.74 12.39 -16.92
C GLY A 43 36.05 12.22 -15.42
N ASP A 44 35.76 13.23 -14.60
CA ASP A 44 36.00 13.20 -13.16
C ASP A 44 34.96 12.31 -12.49
N THR A 45 35.41 11.51 -11.53
CA THR A 45 34.54 10.69 -10.66
C THR A 45 34.29 11.42 -9.34
N PRO A 46 33.32 10.99 -8.51
CA PRO A 46 33.11 11.56 -7.17
C PRO A 46 34.37 11.60 -6.30
N LEU A 47 35.40 10.78 -6.59
CA LEU A 47 36.68 10.79 -5.90
C LEU A 47 37.56 12.02 -6.21
N TYR A 48 37.31 12.75 -7.31
CA TYR A 48 38.07 13.96 -7.69
C TYR A 48 37.65 15.19 -6.89
N VAL A 49 36.51 15.13 -6.23
CA VAL A 49 35.90 16.30 -5.58
C VAL A 49 35.84 16.17 -4.06
N VAL A 50 36.38 15.08 -3.49
CA VAL A 50 36.36 14.83 -2.04
C VAL A 50 37.34 15.71 -1.28
N GLU A 51 36.86 16.31 -0.19
CA GLU A 51 37.67 17.20 0.64
C GLU A 51 38.22 16.54 1.91
N ASN A 52 37.81 15.29 2.23
CA ASN A 52 38.22 14.59 3.46
C ASN A 52 38.47 13.08 3.30
N ILE A 53 39.35 12.54 4.16
CA ILE A 53 39.79 11.13 4.12
C ILE A 53 38.66 10.15 4.43
N GLU A 54 37.70 10.50 5.29
CA GLU A 54 36.60 9.60 5.66
C GLU A 54 35.67 9.32 4.47
N THR A 55 35.40 10.34 3.66
CA THR A 55 34.57 10.24 2.45
C THR A 55 35.34 9.53 1.33
N ALA A 56 36.63 9.85 1.16
CA ALA A 56 37.49 9.13 0.23
C ALA A 56 37.59 7.64 0.60
N ARG A 57 37.75 7.31 1.88
CA ARG A 57 37.76 5.93 2.40
C ARG A 57 36.44 5.23 2.12
N TRP A 58 35.32 5.88 2.41
CA TRP A 58 34.01 5.32 2.18
C TRP A 58 33.79 5.01 0.69
N LEU A 59 34.12 5.94 -0.22
CA LEU A 59 34.00 5.71 -1.67
C LEU A 59 34.88 4.54 -2.13
N VAL A 60 36.11 4.43 -1.63
CA VAL A 60 37.01 3.31 -1.94
C VAL A 60 36.45 1.98 -1.41
N GLU A 61 35.91 1.95 -0.19
CA GLU A 61 35.27 0.75 0.39
C GLU A 61 34.04 0.30 -0.40
N HIS A 62 33.40 1.21 -1.14
CA HIS A 62 32.23 0.94 -1.98
C HIS A 62 32.56 0.82 -3.47
N GLY A 63 33.83 0.64 -3.82
CA GLY A 63 34.26 0.26 -5.18
C GLY A 63 34.73 1.41 -6.08
N ALA A 64 35.03 2.60 -5.54
CA ALA A 64 35.59 3.69 -6.33
C ALA A 64 37.01 3.37 -6.86
N THR A 65 37.24 3.69 -8.14
CA THR A 65 38.49 3.38 -8.85
C THR A 65 39.53 4.46 -8.58
N VAL A 66 40.39 4.23 -7.58
CA VAL A 66 41.40 5.19 -7.07
C VAL A 66 42.30 5.77 -8.15
N ASN A 67 42.65 4.99 -9.17
CA ASN A 67 43.64 5.36 -10.20
C ASN A 67 43.01 5.64 -11.58
N ARG A 68 41.69 5.79 -11.68
CA ARG A 68 41.07 6.19 -12.94
C ARG A 68 41.61 7.56 -13.34
N GLN A 69 41.91 7.77 -14.62
CA GLN A 69 42.33 9.09 -15.11
C GLN A 69 41.12 9.79 -15.75
N ASN A 70 41.04 11.11 -15.57
CA ASN A 70 40.05 11.96 -16.20
C ASN A 70 40.48 12.28 -17.65
N ASP A 71 39.69 13.07 -18.37
CA ASP A 71 39.95 13.35 -19.79
C ASP A 71 41.24 14.16 -20.02
N GLU A 72 41.81 14.77 -18.97
CA GLU A 72 43.12 15.42 -18.97
C GLU A 72 44.29 14.47 -18.65
N GLY A 73 44.01 13.20 -18.35
CA GLY A 73 45.01 12.19 -18.02
C GLY A 73 45.53 12.25 -16.58
N MET A 74 44.89 13.03 -15.70
CA MET A 74 45.26 13.14 -14.29
C MET A 74 44.48 12.15 -13.43
N SER A 75 45.14 11.55 -12.43
CA SER A 75 44.46 10.72 -11.41
C SER A 75 43.86 11.57 -10.28
N PRO A 76 42.89 11.06 -9.51
CA PRO A 76 42.31 11.80 -8.38
C PRO A 76 43.37 12.28 -7.38
N ALA A 77 44.39 11.46 -7.11
CA ALA A 77 45.49 11.82 -6.21
C ALA A 77 46.32 13.01 -6.75
N GLN A 78 46.62 13.02 -8.06
CA GLN A 78 47.35 14.11 -8.70
C GLN A 78 46.51 15.38 -8.78
N TYR A 79 45.21 15.25 -9.05
CA TYR A 79 44.28 16.36 -9.12
C TYR A 79 44.11 17.04 -7.75
N LEU A 80 44.06 16.25 -6.68
CA LEU A 80 43.88 16.72 -5.30
C LEU A 80 45.20 17.08 -4.58
N GLU A 81 46.37 16.93 -5.22
CA GLU A 81 47.68 17.12 -4.57
C GLU A 81 47.87 18.57 -4.09
N GLU A 82 47.40 19.56 -4.88
CA GLU A 82 47.53 20.98 -4.54
C GLU A 82 46.51 21.42 -3.48
N ASP A 83 45.24 21.01 -3.62
CA ASP A 83 44.13 21.50 -2.79
C ASP A 83 43.85 20.65 -1.53
N HIS A 84 44.08 19.32 -1.60
CA HIS A 84 43.78 18.37 -0.53
C HIS A 84 44.90 17.32 -0.33
N PRO A 85 46.12 17.74 0.08
CA PRO A 85 47.31 16.89 0.09
C PRO A 85 47.22 15.66 1.03
N GLU A 86 46.42 15.75 2.10
CA GLU A 86 46.21 14.62 3.03
C GLU A 86 45.34 13.50 2.41
N VAL A 87 44.38 13.88 1.57
CA VAL A 87 43.56 12.95 0.79
C VAL A 87 44.38 12.36 -0.36
N ALA A 88 45.15 13.19 -1.07
CA ALA A 88 46.05 12.74 -2.11
C ALA A 88 47.06 11.71 -1.57
N ALA A 89 47.71 11.99 -0.44
CA ALA A 89 48.62 11.05 0.21
C ALA A 89 47.94 9.74 0.65
N TYR A 90 46.68 9.82 1.10
CA TYR A 90 45.89 8.62 1.41
C TYR A 90 45.64 7.78 0.15
N LEU A 91 45.20 8.40 -0.95
CA LEU A 91 44.96 7.71 -2.22
C LEU A 91 46.25 7.13 -2.83
N GLU A 92 47.38 7.83 -2.73
CA GLU A 92 48.70 7.32 -3.15
C GLU A 92 49.17 6.14 -2.30
N SER A 93 48.89 6.16 -0.99
CA SER A 93 49.25 5.06 -0.08
C SER A 93 48.53 3.74 -0.45
N LEU A 94 47.38 3.83 -1.11
CA LEU A 94 46.63 2.68 -1.61
C LEU A 94 47.18 2.12 -2.93
N SER A 95 48.07 2.86 -3.61
CA SER A 95 48.63 2.52 -4.93
C SER A 95 50.02 1.84 -4.87
N GLY A 96 50.61 1.68 -3.68
CA GLY A 96 52.03 1.31 -3.49
C GLY A 96 52.39 -0.11 -3.02
N GLY A 97 51.50 -1.11 -3.04
CA GLY A 97 51.78 -2.46 -2.51
C GLY A 97 51.67 -3.60 -3.53
N ASP A 98 52.75 -4.35 -3.77
CA ASP A 98 52.76 -5.58 -4.59
C ASP A 98 53.23 -6.83 -3.81
N SER A 99 52.46 -7.93 -3.97
CA SER A 99 52.69 -9.36 -3.72
C SER A 99 52.68 -9.97 -2.29
N GLY A 100 51.55 -10.62 -1.93
CA GLY A 100 51.56 -11.98 -1.35
C GLY A 100 50.95 -12.24 0.04
N SER A 101 49.62 -12.31 0.18
CA SER A 101 48.88 -13.28 1.03
C SER A 101 47.37 -12.97 1.09
N THR A 102 46.58 -13.84 0.44
CA THR A 102 45.19 -14.27 0.69
C THR A 102 44.30 -13.43 1.63
N ILE A 103 43.47 -12.54 1.08
CA ILE A 103 42.09 -12.25 1.54
C ILE A 103 41.24 -11.89 0.32
N ALA A 104 40.10 -12.57 0.19
CA ALA A 104 38.90 -12.31 -0.62
C ALA A 104 39.02 -11.67 -2.03
N SER A 105 38.54 -12.43 -3.01
CA SER A 105 38.37 -12.11 -4.43
C SER A 105 37.59 -10.79 -4.71
N PRO A 106 37.83 -10.15 -5.88
CA PRO A 106 37.32 -8.82 -6.22
C PRO A 106 35.81 -8.85 -6.48
N ILE A 107 35.09 -7.89 -5.93
CA ILE A 107 33.69 -7.60 -6.29
C ILE A 107 33.75 -6.73 -7.55
N GLU A 108 33.46 -7.34 -8.70
CA GLU A 108 33.18 -6.64 -9.95
C GLU A 108 31.91 -5.79 -9.76
N MET A 109 32.00 -4.48 -9.99
CA MET A 109 30.82 -3.63 -10.02
C MET A 109 29.98 -3.95 -11.27
N HIS A 110 28.84 -4.58 -11.04
CA HIS A 110 27.83 -4.81 -12.07
C HIS A 110 27.06 -3.54 -12.39
N GLU A 111 27.26 -2.99 -13.59
CA GLU A 111 26.19 -2.28 -14.29
C GLU A 111 24.99 -3.25 -14.37
N GLN A 112 23.88 -2.92 -13.70
CA GLN A 112 22.65 -3.65 -13.93
C GLN A 112 22.20 -3.41 -15.38
N PRO A 113 22.16 -4.45 -16.24
CA PRO A 113 21.82 -4.24 -17.63
C PRO A 113 20.37 -3.77 -17.70
N SER A 114 20.07 -2.83 -18.60
CA SER A 114 18.69 -2.42 -18.83
C SER A 114 17.80 -3.64 -19.11
N GLN A 115 16.50 -3.57 -18.80
CA GLN A 115 15.53 -4.64 -19.11
C GLN A 115 15.62 -5.12 -20.58
N HIS A 116 16.06 -4.24 -21.49
CA HIS A 116 16.34 -4.56 -22.88
C HIS A 116 17.60 -5.43 -23.08
N ALA A 117 18.70 -5.13 -22.39
CA ALA A 117 19.94 -5.93 -22.43
C ALA A 117 19.80 -7.30 -21.75
N GLN A 118 18.99 -7.39 -20.67
CA GLN A 118 18.67 -8.66 -20.02
C GLN A 118 17.82 -9.57 -20.91
N ASN A 119 16.85 -9.00 -21.63
CA ASN A 119 16.04 -9.75 -22.60
C ASN A 119 16.88 -10.21 -23.81
N ALA A 120 17.81 -9.38 -24.30
CA ALA A 120 18.72 -9.74 -25.40
C ALA A 120 19.72 -10.86 -25.02
N ALA A 121 20.24 -10.85 -23.79
CA ALA A 121 21.12 -11.91 -23.30
C ALA A 121 20.38 -13.25 -23.15
N SER A 122 19.14 -13.23 -22.64
CA SER A 122 18.29 -14.41 -22.52
C SER A 122 17.89 -15.00 -23.89
N GLU A 123 17.56 -14.14 -24.86
CA GLU A 123 17.23 -14.56 -26.24
C GLU A 123 18.45 -15.15 -26.98
N ASN A 124 19.65 -14.60 -26.79
CA ASN A 124 20.89 -15.13 -27.38
C ASN A 124 21.29 -16.50 -26.81
N LEU A 125 21.11 -16.69 -25.51
CA LEU A 125 21.44 -17.96 -24.85
C LEU A 125 20.45 -19.07 -25.23
N THR A 126 19.17 -18.71 -25.34
CA THR A 126 18.10 -19.63 -25.78
C THR A 126 18.32 -20.06 -27.24
N SER A 127 18.73 -19.14 -28.11
CA SER A 127 19.04 -19.45 -29.52
C SER A 127 20.26 -20.37 -29.66
N SER A 128 21.33 -20.12 -28.90
CA SER A 128 22.56 -20.95 -28.92
C SER A 128 22.33 -22.38 -28.41
N LEU A 129 21.43 -22.55 -27.44
CA LEU A 129 21.05 -23.87 -26.92
C LEU A 129 20.27 -24.68 -27.95
N ILE A 130 19.32 -24.04 -28.64
CA ILE A 130 18.50 -24.70 -29.67
C ILE A 130 19.38 -25.13 -30.86
N ASP A 131 20.32 -24.30 -31.30
CA ASP A 131 21.29 -24.65 -32.36
C ASP A 131 22.19 -25.84 -31.97
N SER A 132 22.64 -25.87 -30.71
CA SER A 132 23.50 -26.95 -30.20
C SER A 132 22.75 -28.29 -30.11
N VAL A 133 21.47 -28.26 -29.71
CA VAL A 133 20.60 -29.44 -29.66
C VAL A 133 20.28 -29.94 -31.07
N GLN A 134 19.94 -29.04 -32.00
CA GLN A 134 19.70 -29.41 -33.40
C GLN A 134 20.95 -29.99 -34.07
N GLY A 135 22.15 -29.47 -33.78
CA GLY A 135 23.42 -30.02 -34.27
C GLY A 135 23.79 -31.41 -33.72
N ILE A 136 23.29 -31.78 -32.53
CA ILE A 136 23.42 -33.15 -32.01
C ILE A 136 22.43 -34.09 -32.71
N MET A 137 21.19 -33.65 -32.87
CA MET A 137 20.15 -34.44 -33.55
C MET A 137 20.53 -34.74 -35.01
N GLN A 138 21.05 -33.76 -35.75
CA GLN A 138 21.48 -33.94 -37.14
C GLN A 138 22.71 -34.86 -37.29
N ARG A 139 23.64 -34.86 -36.32
CA ARG A 139 24.80 -35.77 -36.33
C ARG A 139 24.41 -37.21 -35.99
N ALA A 140 23.51 -37.38 -35.03
CA ALA A 140 22.96 -38.70 -34.69
C ALA A 140 22.22 -39.31 -35.90
N GLU A 141 21.41 -38.50 -36.59
CA GLU A 141 20.70 -38.90 -37.80
C GLU A 141 21.64 -39.25 -38.97
N ALA A 142 22.72 -38.47 -39.17
CA ALA A 142 23.76 -38.77 -40.18
C ALA A 142 24.56 -40.05 -39.89
N GLU A 143 24.69 -40.41 -38.61
CA GLU A 143 25.33 -41.65 -38.14
C GLU A 143 24.35 -42.85 -38.06
N GLY A 144 23.07 -42.64 -38.41
CA GLY A 144 22.03 -43.68 -38.42
C GLY A 144 21.64 -44.18 -37.03
N ARG A 145 21.83 -43.35 -35.99
CA ARG A 145 21.51 -43.65 -34.58
C ARG A 145 20.58 -42.58 -34.00
N GLU A 146 19.80 -42.92 -32.98
CA GLU A 146 19.07 -41.90 -32.21
C GLU A 146 19.99 -41.17 -31.24
N ALA A 147 19.76 -39.87 -31.04
CA ALA A 147 20.53 -39.06 -30.10
C ALA A 147 20.28 -39.55 -28.67
N SER A 148 21.34 -39.83 -27.91
CA SER A 148 21.18 -40.41 -26.58
C SER A 148 20.76 -39.35 -25.56
N ASP A 149 19.88 -39.74 -24.63
CA ASP A 149 19.39 -38.88 -23.54
C ASP A 149 20.51 -38.29 -22.67
N GLU A 150 21.67 -38.94 -22.63
CA GLU A 150 22.87 -38.50 -21.92
C GLU A 150 23.56 -37.33 -22.66
N GLU A 151 23.72 -37.41 -23.98
CA GLU A 151 24.32 -36.36 -24.82
C GLU A 151 23.50 -35.06 -24.79
N LEU A 152 22.17 -35.19 -24.84
CA LEU A 152 21.25 -34.05 -24.75
C LEU A 152 21.25 -33.44 -23.34
N ARG A 153 21.26 -34.26 -22.29
CA ARG A 153 21.37 -33.80 -20.89
C ARG A 153 22.67 -33.07 -20.63
N GLU A 154 23.78 -33.50 -21.22
CA GLU A 154 25.08 -32.89 -20.99
C GLU A 154 25.20 -31.49 -21.62
N VAL A 155 24.54 -31.25 -22.76
CA VAL A 155 24.48 -29.92 -23.39
C VAL A 155 23.55 -28.98 -22.64
N VAL A 156 22.37 -29.44 -22.25
CA VAL A 156 21.44 -28.66 -21.41
C VAL A 156 22.09 -28.34 -20.06
N GLY A 157 22.79 -29.31 -19.46
CA GLY A 157 23.54 -29.10 -18.22
C GLY A 157 24.66 -28.07 -18.34
N ARG A 158 25.38 -28.02 -19.47
CA ARG A 158 26.40 -26.99 -19.73
C ARG A 158 25.81 -25.60 -19.91
N ALA A 159 24.69 -25.47 -20.61
CA ALA A 159 24.02 -24.18 -20.80
C ALA A 159 23.45 -23.64 -19.48
N VAL A 160 22.84 -24.50 -18.64
CA VAL A 160 22.36 -24.13 -17.30
C VAL A 160 23.52 -23.65 -16.42
N MET A 161 24.68 -24.30 -16.48
CA MET A 161 25.88 -23.87 -15.74
C MET A 161 26.47 -22.54 -16.27
N GLN A 162 26.24 -22.19 -17.54
CA GLN A 162 26.58 -20.87 -18.08
C GLN A 162 25.59 -19.78 -17.66
N VAL A 163 24.29 -20.11 -17.53
CA VAL A 163 23.28 -19.21 -16.95
C VAL A 163 23.59 -18.94 -15.49
N ASP A 164 23.84 -19.98 -14.69
CA ASP A 164 24.16 -19.83 -13.26
C ASP A 164 25.46 -19.04 -13.07
N ARG A 165 26.47 -19.26 -13.92
CA ARG A 165 27.70 -18.48 -13.87
C ARG A 165 27.46 -17.01 -14.23
N PHE A 166 26.69 -16.72 -15.28
CA PHE A 166 26.35 -15.35 -15.67
C PHE A 166 25.44 -14.66 -14.62
N ALA A 167 24.53 -15.38 -13.98
CA ALA A 167 23.66 -14.86 -12.91
C ALA A 167 24.44 -14.55 -11.62
N ILE A 168 25.42 -15.40 -11.28
CA ILE A 168 26.32 -15.21 -10.15
C ILE A 168 27.33 -14.08 -10.43
N GLU A 169 27.81 -13.97 -11.66
CA GLU A 169 28.68 -12.89 -12.17
C GLU A 169 27.86 -11.71 -12.75
N THR A 170 26.58 -11.50 -12.40
CA THR A 170 25.83 -10.26 -12.74
C THR A 170 24.81 -9.82 -11.68
N GLY A 171 24.53 -10.67 -10.67
CA GLY A 171 23.59 -10.39 -9.59
C GLY A 171 22.09 -10.45 -9.97
N VAL A 172 21.74 -11.04 -11.12
CA VAL A 172 20.34 -11.17 -11.58
C VAL A 172 19.85 -12.61 -11.37
N TYR A 173 18.88 -12.82 -10.47
CA TYR A 173 18.15 -14.10 -10.38
C TYR A 173 17.12 -14.19 -11.51
N LEU A 174 17.41 -14.99 -12.54
CA LEU A 174 16.41 -15.41 -13.53
C LEU A 174 15.55 -16.54 -12.94
N HIS A 175 14.22 -16.39 -12.94
CA HIS A 175 13.29 -17.42 -12.49
C HIS A 175 13.24 -18.61 -13.46
N LEU A 176 14.11 -19.61 -13.28
CA LEU A 176 14.03 -20.91 -13.97
C LEU A 176 13.85 -22.07 -12.98
N ALA A 177 12.61 -22.26 -12.51
CA ALA A 177 12.22 -23.36 -11.61
C ALA A 177 12.00 -24.73 -12.31
N ALA A 178 12.50 -24.96 -13.53
CA ALA A 178 12.07 -26.12 -14.33
C ALA A 178 12.97 -27.38 -14.29
N ILE A 179 14.20 -27.36 -13.76
CA ILE A 179 15.13 -28.51 -13.92
C ILE A 179 15.86 -28.87 -12.62
N ARG A 180 15.14 -29.03 -11.50
CA ARG A 180 15.74 -29.58 -10.26
C ARG A 180 15.36 -31.04 -9.94
N TYR A 181 14.64 -31.72 -10.83
CA TYR A 181 14.12 -33.08 -10.55
C TYR A 181 15.01 -34.27 -10.98
N PHE A 182 16.21 -34.06 -11.52
CA PHE A 182 17.08 -35.18 -11.90
C PHE A 182 18.56 -34.92 -11.57
N GLY A 183 19.03 -35.43 -10.42
CA GLY A 183 20.46 -35.49 -10.06
C GLY A 183 20.71 -36.26 -8.75
N PRO A 184 21.76 -37.10 -8.64
CA PRO A 184 21.77 -38.28 -7.78
C PRO A 184 22.33 -38.06 -6.36
N ARG A 185 21.73 -38.75 -5.37
CA ARG A 185 22.24 -38.85 -3.99
C ARG A 185 23.53 -39.67 -3.96
N ARG A 186 24.64 -39.08 -3.49
CA ARG A 186 25.85 -39.82 -3.07
C ARG A 186 25.75 -40.18 -1.59
N ALA A 187 25.90 -41.46 -1.30
CA ALA A 187 25.96 -42.04 0.03
C ALA A 187 27.36 -41.86 0.64
N GLN A 188 27.44 -41.49 1.93
CA GLN A 188 28.57 -41.84 2.77
C GLN A 188 28.11 -42.05 4.22
N ALA A 189 28.71 -43.07 4.84
CA ALA A 189 28.27 -43.78 6.02
C ALA A 189 29.06 -43.39 7.28
N ASP A 190 28.51 -43.86 8.42
CA ASP A 190 29.11 -44.14 9.73
C ASP A 190 29.27 -43.00 10.76
N HIS A 191 28.30 -42.90 11.69
CA HIS A 191 28.47 -43.15 13.15
C HIS A 191 27.17 -42.81 13.96
N PRO A 192 27.00 -43.29 15.22
CA PRO A 192 25.71 -43.73 15.76
C PRO A 192 24.88 -42.61 16.44
N ALA A 193 23.55 -42.79 16.36
CA ALA A 193 22.53 -41.87 16.83
C ALA A 193 22.51 -41.57 18.34
N PRO A 194 22.09 -40.35 18.71
CA PRO A 194 21.19 -40.13 19.84
C PRO A 194 19.79 -39.65 19.39
N ARG A 195 18.86 -39.74 20.35
CA ARG A 195 17.38 -39.70 20.32
C ARG A 195 16.73 -38.45 19.68
N PRO A 196 15.44 -38.51 19.29
CA PRO A 196 14.84 -37.49 18.42
C PRO A 196 14.57 -36.18 19.16
N CYS A 197 15.28 -35.12 18.74
CA CYS A 197 14.89 -33.73 18.98
C CYS A 197 13.89 -33.27 17.90
N ALA A 198 13.10 -32.26 18.25
CA ALA A 198 12.05 -31.62 17.44
C ALA A 198 12.52 -31.23 16.02
N PRO A 199 11.60 -31.11 15.03
CA PRO A 199 11.99 -30.77 13.67
C PRO A 199 12.60 -29.36 13.63
N GLU A 200 13.85 -29.27 13.19
CA GLU A 200 14.50 -28.02 12.79
C GLU A 200 13.75 -27.48 11.55
N PHE A 201 13.15 -26.31 11.69
CA PHE A 201 12.59 -25.53 10.58
C PHE A 201 13.72 -24.75 9.90
N ASP A 202 13.76 -24.78 8.57
CA ASP A 202 14.77 -24.08 7.75
C ASP A 202 14.70 -22.55 7.97
N ALA A 203 15.85 -21.91 8.19
CA ALA A 203 15.98 -20.47 8.51
C ALA A 203 15.53 -19.49 7.40
N LEU A 204 15.16 -20.00 6.21
CA LEU A 204 14.64 -19.20 5.09
C LEU A 204 13.10 -19.12 5.08
N GLU A 205 12.38 -20.00 5.78
CA GLU A 205 10.92 -19.91 5.94
C GLU A 205 10.50 -18.89 7.02
N THR A 206 11.41 -18.53 7.93
CA THR A 206 11.16 -17.61 9.05
C THR A 206 11.04 -16.13 8.67
N LEU A 207 11.45 -15.72 7.46
CA LEU A 207 11.51 -14.30 7.07
C LEU A 207 10.17 -13.67 6.66
N ASN A 208 9.08 -14.46 6.55
CA ASN A 208 7.79 -13.98 6.06
C ASN A 208 6.60 -14.24 7.02
N MET A 209 6.89 -14.58 8.28
CA MET A 209 5.87 -14.89 9.27
C MET A 209 5.63 -13.70 10.21
N PRO A 210 4.37 -13.47 10.63
CA PRO A 210 4.02 -12.49 11.66
C PRO A 210 4.76 -12.79 12.96
N ALA A 211 5.34 -11.76 13.58
CA ALA A 211 6.05 -11.90 14.85
C ALA A 211 5.08 -12.04 16.03
N PHE A 212 5.43 -12.88 17.02
CA PHE A 212 4.66 -13.08 18.24
C PHE A 212 5.40 -12.52 19.45
N SER A 213 4.68 -11.78 20.28
CA SER A 213 5.20 -11.21 21.52
C SER A 213 4.54 -11.82 22.75
N SER A 214 5.33 -12.13 23.78
CA SER A 214 4.81 -12.53 25.09
C SER A 214 4.78 -11.32 26.03
N LEU A 215 3.65 -11.12 26.73
CA LEU A 215 3.49 -10.06 27.71
C LEU A 215 4.00 -10.49 29.10
N TYR A 216 4.92 -9.71 29.67
CA TYR A 216 5.36 -9.83 31.07
C TYR A 216 4.83 -8.66 31.90
N SER A 217 4.22 -8.95 33.04
CA SER A 217 3.80 -7.94 34.02
C SER A 217 4.97 -7.48 34.91
N LEU A 218 4.78 -6.41 35.67
CA LEU A 218 5.75 -5.99 36.69
C LEU A 218 6.00 -7.10 37.73
N GLU A 219 4.97 -7.88 38.08
CA GLU A 219 5.09 -9.00 39.01
C GLU A 219 6.00 -10.10 38.44
N ASP A 220 5.86 -10.41 37.15
CA ASP A 220 6.72 -11.38 36.46
C ASP A 220 8.19 -10.94 36.48
N ILE A 221 8.46 -9.65 36.19
CA ILE A 221 9.82 -9.10 36.19
C ILE A 221 10.45 -9.13 37.60
N VAL A 222 9.66 -8.80 38.62
CA VAL A 222 10.10 -8.89 40.02
C VAL A 222 10.38 -10.34 40.41
N GLU A 223 9.55 -11.29 39.98
CA GLU A 223 9.80 -12.71 40.24
C GLU A 223 11.10 -13.19 39.58
N LEU A 224 11.36 -12.80 38.33
CA LEU A 224 12.60 -13.12 37.63
C LEU A 224 13.84 -12.55 38.34
N SER A 225 13.75 -11.34 38.88
CA SER A 225 14.84 -10.71 39.64
C SER A 225 15.20 -11.42 40.94
N ARG A 226 14.30 -12.26 41.48
CA ARG A 226 14.49 -12.97 42.76
C ARG A 226 15.13 -14.35 42.58
N ARG A 227 15.32 -14.81 41.34
CA ARG A 227 15.89 -16.14 41.08
C ARG A 227 17.42 -16.08 41.23
N GLU A 228 17.97 -17.01 42.01
CA GLU A 228 19.41 -17.05 42.36
C GLU A 228 20.33 -17.57 41.23
N ASP A 229 19.76 -18.00 40.10
CA ASP A 229 20.46 -18.57 38.94
C ASP A 229 20.76 -17.56 37.83
N LEU A 230 20.56 -16.26 38.09
CA LEU A 230 20.95 -15.20 37.15
C LEU A 230 22.48 -15.11 37.05
N GLY A 231 23.01 -15.22 35.83
CA GLY A 231 24.42 -14.94 35.56
C GLY A 231 24.76 -13.48 35.90
N GLU A 232 26.03 -13.19 36.22
CA GLU A 232 26.47 -11.84 36.66
C GLU A 232 26.13 -10.72 35.64
N GLU A 233 25.98 -11.04 34.36
CA GLU A 233 25.65 -10.10 33.29
C GLU A 233 24.17 -10.13 32.85
N GLU A 234 23.37 -11.10 33.30
CA GLU A 234 21.99 -11.31 32.83
C GLU A 234 20.98 -10.50 33.67
N THR A 235 20.18 -9.65 33.01
CA THR A 235 19.14 -8.85 33.67
C THR A 235 17.77 -9.53 33.58
N PRO A 236 16.79 -9.17 34.44
CA PRO A 236 15.45 -9.76 34.40
C PRO A 236 14.76 -9.62 33.04
N VAL A 237 15.02 -8.53 32.30
CA VAL A 237 14.47 -8.28 30.96
C VAL A 237 15.12 -9.18 29.92
N LEU A 238 16.45 -9.29 29.93
CA LEU A 238 17.18 -10.21 29.03
C LEU A 238 16.74 -11.67 29.25
N ARG A 239 16.53 -12.05 30.51
CA ARG A 239 15.99 -13.37 30.85
C ARG A 239 14.57 -13.56 30.38
N ALA A 240 13.69 -12.58 30.55
CA ALA A 240 12.33 -12.62 30.03
C ALA A 240 12.31 -12.85 28.52
N ALA A 241 13.20 -12.16 27.78
CA ALA A 241 13.37 -12.35 26.34
C ALA A 241 13.90 -13.76 26.01
N SER A 242 14.88 -14.28 26.77
CA SER A 242 15.40 -15.64 26.63
C SER A 242 14.32 -16.71 26.88
N ASP A 243 13.59 -16.61 27.99
CA ASP A 243 12.50 -17.51 28.36
C ASP A 243 11.38 -17.50 27.31
N ALA A 244 11.05 -16.32 26.75
CA ALA A 244 10.05 -16.20 25.69
C ALA A 244 10.51 -16.88 24.38
N ARG A 245 11.76 -16.68 23.96
CA ARG A 245 12.35 -17.35 22.79
C ARG A 245 12.34 -18.86 22.92
N ASN A 246 12.64 -19.40 24.11
CA ASN A 246 12.60 -20.83 24.38
C ASN A 246 11.19 -21.47 24.22
N VAL A 247 10.14 -20.66 24.31
CA VAL A 247 8.74 -21.09 24.15
C VAL A 247 8.19 -20.79 22.75
N GLY A 248 8.99 -20.15 21.89
CA GLY A 248 8.66 -19.86 20.49
C GLY A 248 8.06 -18.46 20.24
N TYR A 249 8.35 -17.49 21.11
CA TYR A 249 8.04 -16.06 20.87
C TYR A 249 9.27 -15.33 20.30
N ASP A 250 9.03 -14.33 19.47
CA ASP A 250 10.09 -13.52 18.84
C ASP A 250 10.54 -12.37 19.74
N THR A 251 9.59 -11.75 20.45
CA THR A 251 9.83 -10.53 21.26
C THR A 251 9.06 -10.56 22.58
N VAL A 252 9.34 -9.62 23.49
CA VAL A 252 8.63 -9.46 24.76
C VAL A 252 8.08 -8.07 24.95
N CYS A 253 6.89 -7.98 25.55
CA CYS A 253 6.31 -6.72 25.99
C CYS A 253 6.52 -6.56 27.49
N VAL A 254 7.11 -5.44 27.92
CA VAL A 254 7.37 -5.15 29.34
C VAL A 254 6.94 -3.72 29.69
N PRO A 255 6.37 -3.46 30.87
CA PRO A 255 6.10 -2.10 31.33
C PRO A 255 7.41 -1.32 31.44
N LEU A 256 7.49 -0.12 30.85
CA LEU A 256 8.71 0.67 30.83
C LEU A 256 9.11 1.17 32.23
N THR A 257 8.12 1.50 33.05
CA THR A 257 8.32 2.08 34.39
C THR A 257 7.75 1.16 35.45
N ASN A 258 8.33 1.18 36.65
CA ASN A 258 7.91 0.36 37.78
C ASN A 258 7.15 1.16 38.86
N GLU A 259 6.79 0.51 39.97
CA GLU A 259 6.01 1.12 41.06
C GLU A 259 6.74 2.28 41.78
N LYS A 260 8.08 2.37 41.71
CA LYS A 260 8.82 3.51 42.28
C LYS A 260 8.51 4.80 41.54
N TRP A 261 8.45 4.72 40.20
CA TRP A 261 8.05 5.86 39.37
C TRP A 261 6.63 6.33 39.74
N LYS A 262 5.68 5.40 39.79
CA LYS A 262 4.29 5.69 40.15
C LYS A 262 4.15 6.34 41.53
N THR A 263 4.95 5.88 42.49
CA THR A 263 5.00 6.47 43.83
C THR A 263 5.54 7.90 43.78
N ARG A 264 6.69 8.13 43.12
CA ARG A 264 7.26 9.47 42.98
C ARG A 264 6.32 10.41 42.23
N TRP A 265 5.69 9.96 41.15
CA TRP A 265 4.75 10.79 40.40
C TRP A 265 3.54 11.18 41.27
N ARG A 266 2.96 10.24 42.03
CA ARG A 266 1.87 10.56 42.97
C ARG A 266 2.29 11.60 44.00
N GLU A 267 3.48 11.47 44.59
CA GLU A 267 4.00 12.45 45.54
C GLU A 267 4.14 13.86 44.93
N LEU A 268 4.56 13.95 43.66
CA LEU A 268 4.80 15.24 42.99
C LEU A 268 3.52 15.88 42.42
N CYS A 269 2.57 15.06 41.98
CA CYS A 269 1.46 15.49 41.12
C CYS A 269 0.09 15.35 41.78
N ILE A 270 -0.06 14.46 42.76
CA ILE A 270 -1.31 14.27 43.50
C ILE A 270 -1.09 14.71 44.95
N LEU A 271 -1.42 15.97 45.25
CA LEU A 271 -1.38 16.50 46.61
C LEU A 271 -2.30 15.66 47.51
N SER A 272 -1.75 15.06 48.58
CA SER A 272 -2.57 14.44 49.63
C SER A 272 -3.48 15.50 50.24
N GLN A 273 -4.77 15.19 50.43
CA GLN A 273 -5.76 16.13 50.96
C GLN A 273 -5.48 16.60 52.42
N ASP A 274 -4.52 16.00 53.12
CA ASP A 274 -4.12 16.38 54.48
C ASP A 274 -2.58 16.44 54.64
N PRO A 275 -1.94 17.59 54.43
CA PRO A 275 -0.69 17.93 55.11
C PRO A 275 -1.01 18.91 56.23
N GLU A 276 -0.90 18.48 57.48
CA GLU A 276 -0.99 19.38 58.65
C GLU A 276 0.17 20.41 58.68
N ASP A 277 1.22 20.23 57.85
CA ASP A 277 2.41 21.09 57.80
C ASP A 277 2.58 21.83 56.45
N SER A 278 2.57 23.16 56.52
CA SER A 278 2.75 24.08 55.39
C SER A 278 4.16 24.02 54.76
N ALA A 279 5.18 23.67 55.55
CA ALA A 279 6.56 23.62 55.07
C ALA A 279 6.82 22.39 54.17
N GLU A 280 6.22 21.25 54.49
CA GLU A 280 6.33 20.01 53.70
C GLU A 280 5.65 20.15 52.34
N ARG A 281 4.47 20.78 52.31
CA ARG A 281 3.75 21.07 51.08
C ARG A 281 4.56 21.96 50.13
N LEU A 282 5.16 23.04 50.64
CA LEU A 282 5.99 23.94 49.84
C LEU A 282 7.23 23.21 49.27
N ALA A 283 7.83 22.31 50.04
CA ALA A 283 8.97 21.51 49.57
C ALA A 283 8.58 20.53 48.44
N ILE A 284 7.40 19.91 48.54
CA ILE A 284 6.86 19.03 47.49
C ILE A 284 6.58 19.84 46.22
N GLU A 285 5.93 21.00 46.33
CA GLU A 285 5.64 21.88 45.20
C GLU A 285 6.93 22.33 44.48
N GLN A 286 7.97 22.73 45.22
CA GLN A 286 9.29 23.07 44.65
C GLN A 286 9.94 21.88 43.94
N ARG A 287 9.85 20.67 44.51
CA ARG A 287 10.37 19.45 43.90
C ARG A 287 9.62 19.11 42.61
N ALA A 288 8.30 19.32 42.59
CA ALA A 288 7.46 19.11 41.42
C ALA A 288 7.77 20.12 40.30
N GLU A 289 7.90 21.42 40.61
CA GLU A 289 8.31 22.44 39.64
C GLU A 289 9.71 22.18 39.07
N ALA A 290 10.66 21.78 39.92
CA ALA A 290 12.01 21.40 39.47
C ALA A 290 11.96 20.23 38.48
N TRP A 291 11.16 19.20 38.76
CA TRP A 291 10.96 18.08 37.83
C TRP A 291 10.26 18.51 36.54
N ARG A 292 9.20 19.34 36.59
CA ARG A 292 8.52 19.87 35.39
C ARG A 292 9.46 20.67 34.48
N SER A 293 10.43 21.38 35.08
CA SER A 293 11.43 22.13 34.31
C SER A 293 12.43 21.24 33.56
N LYS A 294 12.69 20.03 34.07
CA LYS A 294 13.66 19.06 33.54
C LYS A 294 13.18 17.63 33.82
N PRO A 295 12.20 17.14 33.05
CA PRO A 295 11.63 15.82 33.28
C PRO A 295 12.66 14.73 32.97
N ALA A 296 12.87 13.83 33.92
CA ALA A 296 13.74 12.67 33.78
C ALA A 296 13.30 11.52 34.71
N PHE A 297 13.59 10.29 34.30
CA PHE A 297 13.46 9.09 35.13
C PHE A 297 14.76 8.82 35.89
N PHE A 298 14.66 8.25 37.09
CA PHE A 298 15.82 7.62 37.74
C PHE A 298 16.05 6.22 37.18
N ARG A 299 17.30 5.75 37.24
CA ARG A 299 17.68 4.44 36.67
C ARG A 299 16.90 3.28 37.26
N ASP A 300 16.55 3.35 38.55
CA ASP A 300 15.81 2.31 39.25
C ASP A 300 14.28 2.45 39.14
N GLU A 301 13.80 3.45 38.39
CA GLU A 301 12.38 3.69 38.09
C GLU A 301 11.94 3.08 36.75
N VAL A 302 12.89 2.73 35.90
CA VAL A 302 12.67 2.11 34.60
C VAL A 302 13.03 0.61 34.66
N THR A 303 12.35 -0.19 33.84
CA THR A 303 12.64 -1.61 33.67
C THR A 303 13.74 -1.85 32.64
N ILE A 304 13.88 -0.95 31.68
CA ILE A 304 14.92 -0.96 30.64
C ILE A 304 15.91 0.15 30.99
N SER A 305 17.14 -0.25 31.34
CA SER A 305 18.22 0.65 31.78
C SER A 305 19.52 0.48 30.99
N ARG A 306 19.60 -0.56 30.15
CA ARG A 306 20.75 -0.87 29.27
C ARG A 306 20.28 -0.97 27.82
N LEU A 307 21.17 -0.67 26.88
CA LEU A 307 20.86 -0.73 25.45
C LEU A 307 20.56 -2.16 24.98
N GLU A 308 21.29 -3.14 25.51
CA GLU A 308 21.09 -4.58 25.22
C GLU A 308 19.70 -5.08 25.61
N GLU A 309 19.08 -4.46 26.62
CA GLU A 309 17.71 -4.79 27.06
C GLU A 309 16.64 -4.25 26.10
N ALA A 310 16.98 -3.33 25.19
CA ALA A 310 16.03 -2.74 24.26
C ALA A 310 15.82 -3.62 23.01
N GLU A 311 16.77 -4.51 22.69
CA GLU A 311 16.67 -5.38 21.53
C GLU A 311 15.58 -6.44 21.72
N GLY A 312 14.62 -6.49 20.79
CA GLY A 312 13.51 -7.45 20.86
C GLY A 312 12.50 -7.17 21.97
N VAL A 313 12.46 -5.94 22.50
CA VAL A 313 11.52 -5.51 23.54
C VAL A 313 10.58 -4.44 23.03
N ILE A 314 9.29 -4.61 23.31
CA ILE A 314 8.23 -3.62 23.08
C ILE A 314 7.88 -2.99 24.44
N PRO A 315 8.34 -1.76 24.73
CA PRO A 315 8.03 -1.10 25.99
C PRO A 315 6.56 -0.67 26.04
N LEU A 316 5.89 -1.06 27.11
CA LEU A 316 4.52 -0.65 27.41
C LEU A 316 4.52 0.49 28.41
N ILE A 317 3.67 1.48 28.17
CA ILE A 317 3.50 2.60 29.08
C ILE A 317 2.71 2.19 30.31
N SER A 318 3.00 2.85 31.42
CA SER A 318 2.12 2.91 32.58
C SER A 318 0.67 3.20 32.18
N ASP A 319 -0.20 2.22 32.41
CA ASP A 319 -1.63 2.26 32.15
C ASP A 319 -2.41 3.26 33.02
N TRP A 320 -1.82 3.69 34.13
CA TRP A 320 -2.40 4.62 35.09
C TRP A 320 -2.19 6.11 34.75
N LEU A 321 -1.49 6.46 33.66
CA LEU A 321 -1.29 7.85 33.24
C LEU A 321 -2.52 8.38 32.45
N GLU A 322 -3.22 9.38 32.97
CA GLU A 322 -4.47 9.87 32.35
C GLU A 322 -4.27 11.16 31.56
N LEU A 323 -3.90 11.03 30.27
CA LEU A 323 -3.69 12.18 29.36
C LEU A 323 -5.00 12.87 28.94
N ASP A 324 -6.12 12.22 29.22
CA ASP A 324 -7.48 12.68 28.97
C ASP A 324 -8.27 12.86 30.27
N ALA A 325 -7.57 12.99 31.41
CA ALA A 325 -8.17 13.36 32.68
C ALA A 325 -9.02 14.64 32.53
N SER A 326 -10.11 14.71 33.30
CA SER A 326 -10.93 15.93 33.37
C SER A 326 -10.20 17.08 34.06
N ASP A 327 -9.19 16.78 34.88
CA ASP A 327 -8.34 17.74 35.58
C ASP A 327 -7.17 18.20 34.68
N ASP A 328 -7.07 19.51 34.46
CA ASP A 328 -6.05 20.13 33.62
C ASP A 328 -4.61 19.88 34.11
N TRP A 329 -4.39 19.82 35.43
CA TRP A 329 -3.07 19.60 36.01
C TRP A 329 -2.64 18.15 35.91
N VAL A 330 -3.55 17.21 36.09
CA VAL A 330 -3.27 15.78 35.87
C VAL A 330 -2.86 15.53 34.42
N ARG A 331 -3.56 16.14 33.44
CA ARG A 331 -3.17 16.06 32.03
C ARG A 331 -1.81 16.68 31.76
N HIS A 332 -1.58 17.89 32.26
CA HIS A 332 -0.30 18.59 32.06
C HIS A 332 0.88 17.79 32.63
N ASP A 333 0.71 17.19 33.81
CA ASP A 333 1.74 16.36 34.42
C ASP A 333 1.94 15.05 33.67
N ALA A 334 0.87 14.41 33.18
CA ALA A 334 0.96 13.22 32.34
C ALA A 334 1.65 13.50 30.99
N GLU A 335 1.43 14.67 30.37
CA GLU A 335 2.11 15.11 29.14
C GLU A 335 3.64 15.21 29.31
N ILE A 336 4.09 15.63 30.50
CA ILE A 336 5.51 15.81 30.83
C ILE A 336 6.23 14.45 31.02
N CYS A 337 5.50 13.39 31.39
CA CYS A 337 6.06 12.08 31.70
C CYS A 337 6.49 11.26 30.48
N VAL A 338 6.03 11.63 29.28
CA VAL A 338 6.18 10.92 28.00
C VAL A 338 5.61 9.50 28.04
N ILE A 339 4.99 9.12 26.92
CA ILE A 339 4.45 7.81 26.53
C ILE A 339 3.01 7.55 27.04
N LEU A 340 2.14 6.99 26.17
CA LEU A 340 0.68 7.18 26.22
C LEU A 340 -0.11 5.85 26.35
N PRO A 341 -0.99 5.68 27.35
CA PRO A 341 -1.92 4.56 27.47
C PRO A 341 -3.18 4.74 26.61
N ALA A 342 -4.10 3.77 26.59
CA ALA A 342 -5.32 3.89 25.80
C ALA A 342 -6.17 5.11 26.23
N PRO A 343 -6.75 5.88 25.30
CA PRO A 343 -7.70 6.93 25.64
C PRO A 343 -8.89 6.34 26.39
N SER A 344 -9.15 6.86 27.57
CA SER A 344 -10.16 6.42 28.54
C SER A 344 -11.40 7.32 28.54
N ASN A 345 -11.24 8.60 28.19
CA ASN A 345 -12.25 9.64 28.18
C ASN A 345 -12.45 10.20 26.76
N ARG A 346 -13.48 9.67 26.09
CA ARG A 346 -13.85 10.02 24.72
C ARG A 346 -14.10 11.53 24.53
N THR A 347 -14.60 12.23 25.54
CA THR A 347 -14.90 13.68 25.44
C THR A 347 -13.65 14.55 25.38
N GLN A 348 -12.51 14.05 25.87
CA GLN A 348 -11.25 14.78 25.95
C GLN A 348 -10.17 14.22 24.99
N VAL A 349 -10.57 13.38 24.02
CA VAL A 349 -9.66 12.76 23.03
C VAL A 349 -8.80 13.80 22.29
N GLY A 350 -9.28 15.02 22.07
CA GLY A 350 -8.50 16.08 21.43
C GLY A 350 -7.30 16.54 22.27
N SER A 351 -7.37 16.46 23.60
CA SER A 351 -6.21 16.72 24.48
C SER A 351 -5.22 15.57 24.42
N TYR A 352 -5.71 14.33 24.49
CA TYR A 352 -4.91 13.13 24.30
C TYR A 352 -4.12 13.18 22.98
N ALA A 353 -4.79 13.53 21.87
CA ALA A 353 -4.17 13.64 20.56
C ALA A 353 -3.10 14.74 20.46
N ARG A 354 -3.29 15.87 21.15
CA ARG A 354 -2.29 16.95 21.21
C ARG A 354 -1.04 16.49 21.98
N ALA A 355 -1.21 15.75 23.06
CA ALA A 355 -0.11 15.14 23.81
C ALA A 355 0.67 14.15 22.94
N VAL A 356 -0.05 13.28 22.19
CA VAL A 356 0.55 12.34 21.22
C VAL A 356 1.38 13.10 20.18
N ASN A 357 0.82 14.14 19.57
CA ASN A 357 1.49 14.93 18.54
C ASN A 357 2.76 15.63 19.08
N ALA A 358 2.67 16.20 20.29
CA ALA A 358 3.81 16.80 20.98
C ALA A 358 4.91 15.77 21.29
N CYS A 359 4.54 14.53 21.64
CA CYS A 359 5.49 13.43 21.79
C CYS A 359 6.16 13.14 20.45
N LEU A 360 5.39 12.86 19.38
CA LEU A 360 5.93 12.56 18.05
C LEU A 360 6.93 13.62 17.57
N ALA A 361 6.69 14.89 17.83
CA ALA A 361 7.62 15.98 17.49
C ALA A 361 8.96 15.93 18.25
N LYS A 362 8.98 15.42 19.49
CA LYS A 362 10.18 15.34 20.35
C LYS A 362 11.00 14.06 20.18
N ILE A 363 10.38 12.96 19.72
CA ILE A 363 11.02 11.64 19.55
C ILE A 363 11.09 11.27 18.05
N PRO A 364 12.09 11.73 17.28
CA PRO A 364 12.10 11.57 15.83
C PRO A 364 12.28 10.12 15.33
N PHE A 365 12.91 9.25 16.12
CA PHE A 365 13.30 7.89 15.69
C PHE A 365 12.43 6.77 16.27
N MET A 366 11.43 7.10 17.09
CA MET A 366 10.58 6.10 17.73
C MET A 366 9.22 6.04 17.04
N GLU A 367 8.75 4.83 16.75
CA GLU A 367 7.37 4.56 16.38
C GLU A 367 6.50 4.51 17.65
N LEU A 368 5.30 5.06 17.57
CA LEU A 368 4.35 5.05 18.67
C LEU A 368 3.07 4.33 18.23
N SER A 369 2.74 3.25 18.93
CA SER A 369 1.47 2.56 18.74
C SER A 369 0.47 2.90 19.83
N ILE A 370 -0.71 3.38 19.46
CA ILE A 370 -1.80 3.62 20.41
C ILE A 370 -2.63 2.35 20.54
N ARG A 371 -2.81 1.87 21.77
CA ARG A 371 -3.71 0.76 22.07
C ARG A 371 -5.16 1.23 22.05
N VAL A 372 -5.98 0.62 21.20
CA VAL A 372 -7.39 0.98 21.01
C VAL A 372 -8.26 -0.29 20.96
N PRO A 373 -9.31 -0.41 21.79
CA PRO A 373 -10.20 -1.57 21.74
C PRO A 373 -11.03 -1.59 20.47
N ILE A 374 -11.32 -2.77 19.91
CA ILE A 374 -12.01 -2.86 18.62
C ILE A 374 -13.42 -2.25 18.61
N TYR A 375 -14.07 -2.17 19.77
CA TYR A 375 -15.28 -1.38 20.02
C TYR A 375 -15.34 -0.98 21.50
N ASP A 376 -16.36 -0.21 21.89
CA ASP A 376 -16.54 0.24 23.27
C ASP A 376 -16.82 -0.94 24.23
N PRO A 377 -15.93 -1.24 25.20
CA PRO A 377 -16.15 -2.32 26.16
C PRO A 377 -17.40 -2.11 27.03
N THR A 378 -17.80 -0.87 27.28
CA THR A 378 -18.97 -0.54 28.12
C THR A 378 -20.29 -0.97 27.49
N SER A 379 -20.35 -1.08 26.15
CA SER A 379 -21.54 -1.54 25.43
C SER A 379 -21.92 -2.99 25.73
N VAL A 380 -20.97 -3.83 26.19
CA VAL A 380 -21.22 -5.25 26.53
C VAL A 380 -21.75 -5.42 27.95
N LEU A 381 -21.46 -4.48 28.85
CA LEU A 381 -21.90 -4.53 30.25
C LEU A 381 -23.39 -4.17 30.43
N GLN A 382 -24.07 -3.74 29.36
CA GLN A 382 -25.49 -3.34 29.39
C GLN A 382 -26.47 -4.47 29.05
N VAL A 383 -26.06 -5.74 28.99
CA VAL A 383 -27.02 -6.86 28.91
C VAL A 383 -27.60 -7.10 30.30
N PRO A 384 -28.90 -6.87 30.56
CA PRO A 384 -29.47 -7.13 31.87
C PRO A 384 -29.42 -8.63 32.12
N SER A 385 -28.70 -9.03 33.17
CA SER A 385 -28.76 -10.37 33.75
C SER A 385 -30.22 -10.67 34.15
N ARG A 386 -30.98 -11.29 33.25
CA ARG A 386 -32.33 -11.76 33.52
C ARG A 386 -32.23 -13.03 34.37
N ALA A 387 -32.11 -12.86 35.68
CA ALA A 387 -32.32 -13.94 36.63
C ALA A 387 -33.75 -14.49 36.49
N PRO A 388 -33.96 -15.82 36.46
CA PRO A 388 -35.28 -16.39 36.33
C PRO A 388 -36.01 -16.36 37.67
N SER A 389 -37.02 -15.50 37.79
CA SER A 389 -38.00 -15.58 38.89
C SER A 389 -39.14 -16.54 38.52
N PRO A 390 -39.72 -17.26 39.50
CA PRO A 390 -40.52 -18.46 39.24
C PRO A 390 -41.96 -18.14 38.81
N VAL A 391 -42.52 -19.14 38.13
CA VAL A 391 -43.83 -19.23 37.48
C VAL A 391 -45.00 -18.81 38.39
N GLY A 392 -45.88 -17.94 37.87
CA GLY A 392 -47.15 -17.57 38.47
C GLY A 392 -48.15 -17.00 37.45
N SER A 393 -49.21 -17.77 37.19
CA SER A 393 -50.33 -17.58 36.25
C SER A 393 -51.16 -16.27 36.37
N LYS A 394 -51.52 -15.64 35.24
CA LYS A 394 -52.90 -15.42 34.70
C LYS A 394 -53.01 -14.20 33.75
N ARG A 395 -53.88 -14.34 32.75
CA ARG A 395 -54.30 -13.34 31.72
C ARG A 395 -55.15 -12.19 32.30
N SER A 396 -55.01 -10.96 31.79
CA SER A 396 -56.12 -10.12 31.24
C SER A 396 -55.70 -8.70 30.80
N SER A 397 -56.13 -8.34 29.59
CA SER A 397 -56.56 -7.03 29.03
C SER A 397 -56.16 -5.67 29.64
N ALA A 398 -55.64 -4.82 28.72
CA ALA A 398 -56.01 -3.43 28.40
C ALA A 398 -55.95 -2.28 29.45
N ALA A 399 -55.45 -1.15 28.93
CA ALA A 399 -55.65 0.26 29.29
C ALA A 399 -54.45 1.01 29.89
N SER A 400 -54.18 2.14 29.24
CA SER A 400 -53.21 3.20 29.51
C SER A 400 -53.24 3.74 30.93
N MET A 401 -52.12 4.27 31.40
CA MET A 401 -51.97 5.62 31.98
C MET A 401 -50.47 5.90 32.21
N GLY A 402 -50.05 7.13 31.88
CA GLY A 402 -48.67 7.54 31.67
C GLY A 402 -47.74 7.46 32.88
N ALA A 403 -46.45 7.36 32.57
CA ALA A 403 -45.37 7.71 33.46
C ALA A 403 -44.59 8.84 32.77
N GLU A 404 -44.54 9.98 33.45
CA GLU A 404 -43.75 11.15 33.10
C GLU A 404 -42.31 10.74 32.78
N GLU A 405 -41.85 11.06 31.56
CA GLU A 405 -40.44 11.07 31.24
C GLU A 405 -39.80 12.20 32.04
N ALA A 406 -39.18 11.82 33.16
CA ALA A 406 -38.18 12.65 33.80
C ALA A 406 -37.13 12.98 32.73
N MET A 407 -36.97 14.28 32.49
CA MET A 407 -36.00 14.91 31.62
C MET A 407 -34.58 14.49 32.05
N GLY A 408 -34.15 13.33 31.54
CA GLY A 408 -32.79 12.83 31.65
C GLY A 408 -31.92 13.58 30.65
N THR A 409 -30.79 14.08 31.13
CA THR A 409 -29.68 14.56 30.32
C THR A 409 -29.40 13.62 29.14
N PRO A 410 -29.10 14.13 27.93
CA PRO A 410 -28.77 13.28 26.79
C PRO A 410 -27.58 12.38 27.14
N PRO A 411 -27.52 11.13 26.66
CA PRO A 411 -26.40 10.25 26.95
C PRO A 411 -25.08 10.90 26.50
N GLU A 412 -24.08 10.77 27.38
CA GLU A 412 -22.70 11.23 27.18
C GLU A 412 -22.13 10.67 25.85
N SER A 413 -21.41 11.53 25.12
CA SER A 413 -20.84 11.36 23.76
C SER A 413 -20.97 9.98 23.07
N ASN A 414 -21.77 9.91 22.00
CA ASN A 414 -21.95 8.76 21.09
C ASN A 414 -20.73 8.41 20.20
N MET A 415 -19.52 8.84 20.56
CA MET A 415 -18.33 8.67 19.72
C MET A 415 -17.87 7.21 19.71
N THR A 416 -17.81 6.58 18.54
CA THR A 416 -17.31 5.21 18.36
C THR A 416 -15.80 5.13 18.58
N THR A 417 -15.28 3.92 18.80
CA THR A 417 -13.85 3.73 19.00
C THR A 417 -13.02 4.00 17.74
N TRP A 418 -13.55 3.74 16.56
CA TRP A 418 -12.87 4.11 15.31
C TRP A 418 -12.83 5.63 15.12
N GLU A 419 -13.91 6.37 15.41
CA GLU A 419 -13.90 7.84 15.36
C GLU A 419 -12.89 8.44 16.35
N MET A 420 -12.70 7.80 17.51
CA MET A 420 -11.69 8.20 18.48
C MET A 420 -10.28 8.09 17.90
N TRP A 421 -9.97 6.96 17.24
CA TRP A 421 -8.72 6.80 16.49
C TRP A 421 -8.58 7.83 15.36
N ASP A 422 -9.65 8.05 14.59
CA ASP A 422 -9.67 9.02 13.49
C ASP A 422 -9.35 10.45 13.94
N THR A 423 -9.92 10.85 15.07
CA THR A 423 -9.63 12.16 15.69
C THR A 423 -8.16 12.28 16.07
N ILE A 424 -7.58 11.23 16.66
CA ILE A 424 -6.19 11.24 17.10
C ILE A 424 -5.23 11.35 15.90
N ARG A 425 -5.37 10.48 14.90
CA ARG A 425 -4.50 10.49 13.71
C ARG A 425 -4.64 11.78 12.92
N THR A 426 -5.84 12.37 12.86
CA THR A 426 -6.12 13.62 12.16
C THR A 426 -5.41 14.80 12.82
N ILE A 427 -5.53 14.93 14.15
CA ILE A 427 -4.80 15.97 14.92
C ILE A 427 -3.28 15.78 14.82
N CYS A 428 -2.81 14.55 14.73
CA CYS A 428 -1.40 14.22 14.52
C CYS A 428 -0.95 14.36 13.04
N GLY A 429 -1.82 14.83 12.14
CA GLY A 429 -1.47 15.08 10.74
C GLY A 429 -1.18 13.82 9.92
N TYR A 430 -1.75 12.66 10.29
CA TYR A 430 -1.47 11.36 9.67
C TYR A 430 0.02 11.00 9.72
N ASN A 431 0.70 11.28 10.84
CA ASN A 431 2.12 10.99 11.01
C ASN A 431 2.41 9.48 10.79
N PRO A 432 3.34 9.10 9.88
CA PRO A 432 3.61 7.70 9.56
C PRO A 432 4.20 6.89 10.71
N ARG A 433 4.76 7.55 11.74
CA ARG A 433 5.25 6.88 12.97
C ARG A 433 4.15 6.64 14.01
N LEU A 434 2.93 7.07 13.74
CA LEU A 434 1.77 6.81 14.59
C LEU A 434 1.01 5.60 14.06
N THR A 435 1.11 4.49 14.79
CA THR A 435 0.47 3.21 14.41
C THR A 435 -0.54 2.77 15.46
N LEU A 436 -1.25 1.69 15.18
CA LEU A 436 -2.32 1.17 16.04
C LEU A 436 -1.94 -0.19 16.63
N ALA A 437 -2.22 -0.34 17.92
CA ALA A 437 -2.27 -1.62 18.61
C ALA A 437 -3.74 -2.00 18.84
N LEU A 438 -4.31 -2.81 17.94
CA LEU A 438 -5.74 -3.14 17.98
C LEU A 438 -6.00 -4.17 19.10
N ASP A 439 -6.86 -3.79 20.05
CA ASP A 439 -7.17 -4.61 21.21
C ASP A 439 -8.44 -5.45 21.02
N LEU A 440 -8.23 -6.76 20.91
CA LEU A 440 -9.27 -7.78 20.72
C LEU A 440 -9.71 -8.43 22.05
N THR A 441 -9.46 -7.77 23.18
CA THR A 441 -10.00 -8.19 24.48
C THR A 441 -11.53 -8.26 24.48
N PRO A 442 -12.25 -7.29 23.89
CA PRO A 442 -13.70 -7.41 23.70
C PRO A 442 -14.04 -8.45 22.59
N PRO A 443 -15.08 -9.30 22.77
CA PRO A 443 -15.49 -10.25 21.74
C PRO A 443 -15.91 -9.56 20.44
N LEU A 444 -15.32 -9.94 19.30
CA LEU A 444 -15.54 -9.25 18.02
C LEU A 444 -17.03 -9.01 17.69
N PRO A 445 -17.36 -7.83 17.13
CA PRO A 445 -18.71 -7.54 16.67
C PRO A 445 -19.13 -8.52 15.56
N LEU A 446 -20.43 -8.79 15.48
CA LEU A 446 -21.00 -9.71 14.48
C LEU A 446 -21.05 -9.09 13.06
N SER A 447 -20.92 -7.76 12.93
CA SER A 447 -20.94 -7.07 11.64
C SER A 447 -19.53 -7.03 11.02
N SER A 448 -19.39 -7.56 9.80
CA SER A 448 -18.14 -7.47 9.02
C SER A 448 -17.74 -6.02 8.75
N SER A 449 -18.71 -5.12 8.55
CA SER A 449 -18.45 -3.75 8.10
C SER A 449 -17.64 -2.91 9.10
N VAL A 450 -17.82 -3.15 10.40
CA VAL A 450 -17.05 -2.49 11.47
C VAL A 450 -15.63 -3.05 11.54
N LEU A 451 -15.46 -4.33 11.23
CA LEU A 451 -14.15 -4.98 11.17
C LEU A 451 -13.33 -4.48 9.97
N ASP A 452 -13.99 -4.28 8.83
CA ASP A 452 -13.37 -3.83 7.58
C ASP A 452 -12.78 -2.41 7.69
N GLN A 453 -13.34 -1.54 8.55
CA GLN A 453 -12.76 -0.22 8.85
C GLN A 453 -11.33 -0.34 9.38
N TRP A 454 -11.06 -1.30 10.28
CA TRP A 454 -9.75 -1.47 10.89
C TRP A 454 -8.71 -2.07 9.94
N SER A 455 -9.15 -2.79 8.90
CA SER A 455 -8.28 -3.34 7.86
C SER A 455 -7.59 -2.25 7.02
N ALA A 456 -8.12 -1.03 7.01
CA ALA A 456 -7.53 0.13 6.31
C ALA A 456 -6.59 0.99 7.17
N GLU A 457 -6.49 0.69 8.46
CA GLU A 457 -5.72 1.47 9.44
C GLU A 457 -4.29 0.91 9.60
N PRO A 458 -3.31 1.71 10.06
CA PRO A 458 -1.92 1.28 10.26
C PRO A 458 -1.78 0.38 11.50
N VAL A 459 -2.39 -0.81 11.46
CA VAL A 459 -2.34 -1.79 12.55
C VAL A 459 -0.96 -2.45 12.59
N ARG A 460 -0.12 -2.02 13.54
CA ARG A 460 1.21 -2.58 13.78
C ARG A 460 1.17 -3.76 14.73
N HIS A 461 0.30 -3.68 15.75
CA HIS A 461 0.18 -4.70 16.78
C HIS A 461 -1.25 -5.21 16.90
N LEU A 462 -1.40 -6.52 17.12
CA LEU A 462 -2.66 -7.16 17.43
C LEU A 462 -2.62 -7.69 18.87
N TRP A 463 -3.39 -7.08 19.77
CA TRP A 463 -3.43 -7.51 21.16
C TRP A 463 -4.51 -8.58 21.36
N LEU A 464 -4.07 -9.80 21.66
CA LEU A 464 -4.93 -10.98 21.72
C LEU A 464 -4.77 -11.69 23.08
N PRO A 465 -5.70 -11.50 24.02
CA PRO A 465 -5.61 -12.14 25.32
C PRO A 465 -6.02 -13.62 25.27
N ALA A 466 -5.51 -14.42 26.20
CA ALA A 466 -5.90 -15.83 26.38
C ALA A 466 -7.41 -16.01 26.64
N SER A 467 -8.13 -14.97 27.08
CA SER A 467 -9.60 -14.96 27.20
C SER A 467 -10.34 -14.91 25.86
N ALA A 468 -9.70 -14.50 24.77
CA ALA A 468 -10.30 -14.49 23.43
C ALA A 468 -10.41 -15.90 22.84
N PHE A 469 -9.69 -16.87 23.40
CA PHE A 469 -9.70 -18.28 22.99
C PHE A 469 -10.76 -19.06 23.76
N ILE A 470 -11.38 -20.02 23.07
CA ILE A 470 -12.29 -21.02 23.63
C ILE A 470 -11.62 -22.40 23.60
N ALA A 471 -12.02 -23.29 24.51
CA ALA A 471 -11.52 -24.66 24.51
C ALA A 471 -12.23 -25.50 23.43
N ASN A 472 -11.47 -26.20 22.59
CA ASN A 472 -12.04 -27.25 21.74
C ASN A 472 -12.39 -28.51 22.55
N ALA A 473 -13.03 -29.49 21.89
CA ALA A 473 -13.42 -30.76 22.53
C ALA A 473 -12.23 -31.55 23.14
N LYS A 474 -11.00 -31.27 22.71
CA LYS A 474 -9.76 -31.89 23.22
C LYS A 474 -9.07 -31.02 24.30
N GLY A 475 -9.62 -29.86 24.65
CA GLY A 475 -9.10 -28.96 25.68
C GLY A 475 -7.99 -28.00 25.24
N TYR A 476 -7.74 -27.86 23.93
CA TYR A 476 -6.79 -26.89 23.36
C TYR A 476 -7.45 -25.53 23.10
N PRO A 477 -6.72 -24.41 23.21
CA PRO A 477 -7.22 -23.08 22.85
C PRO A 477 -7.46 -22.97 21.34
N VAL A 478 -8.65 -22.51 20.95
CA VAL A 478 -9.03 -22.20 19.56
C VAL A 478 -9.82 -20.90 19.52
N LEU A 479 -9.76 -20.16 18.41
CA LEU A 479 -10.56 -18.94 18.24
C LEU A 479 -11.98 -19.24 17.74
N PRO A 480 -12.99 -18.43 18.08
CA PRO A 480 -14.32 -18.51 17.46
C PRO A 480 -14.26 -18.31 15.94
N LYS A 481 -15.18 -18.92 15.17
CA LYS A 481 -15.18 -18.87 13.69
C LYS A 481 -15.20 -17.44 13.12
N GLY A 482 -15.96 -16.53 13.71
CA GLY A 482 -15.99 -15.11 13.28
C GLY A 482 -14.63 -14.44 13.45
N THR A 483 -13.95 -14.71 14.57
CA THR A 483 -12.60 -14.23 14.88
C THR A 483 -11.53 -14.82 13.97
N GLN A 484 -11.69 -16.07 13.55
CA GLN A 484 -10.76 -16.68 12.60
C GLN A 484 -10.75 -15.96 11.25
N SER A 485 -11.91 -15.52 10.73
CA SER A 485 -11.95 -14.80 9.44
C SER A 485 -11.21 -13.47 9.53
N PHE A 486 -11.57 -12.66 10.54
CA PHE A 486 -10.93 -11.36 10.75
C PHE A 486 -9.42 -11.48 10.98
N ILE A 487 -8.99 -12.43 11.81
CA ILE A 487 -7.57 -12.65 12.05
C ILE A 487 -6.88 -13.11 10.76
N ARG A 488 -7.46 -14.03 9.98
CA ARG A 488 -6.87 -14.43 8.68
C ARG A 488 -6.64 -13.24 7.75
N ASP A 489 -7.58 -12.30 7.71
CA ASP A 489 -7.49 -11.12 6.85
C ASP A 489 -6.49 -10.09 7.36
N ILE A 490 -6.51 -9.77 8.66
CA ILE A 490 -5.58 -8.80 9.25
C ILE A 490 -4.14 -9.32 9.30
N MET A 491 -3.93 -10.64 9.38
CA MET A 491 -2.61 -11.24 9.39
C MET A 491 -1.89 -11.11 8.03
N LYS A 492 -2.62 -10.80 6.94
CA LYS A 492 -2.03 -10.43 5.65
C LYS A 492 -1.23 -9.11 5.74
N LEU A 493 -1.55 -8.25 6.71
CA LEU A 493 -0.80 -7.03 7.04
C LEU A 493 0.48 -7.31 7.84
N GLN A 494 0.74 -8.57 8.21
CA GLN A 494 1.87 -9.00 9.05
C GLN A 494 2.03 -8.20 10.36
N PRO A 495 0.98 -8.02 11.18
CA PRO A 495 1.10 -7.35 12.47
C PRO A 495 1.94 -8.18 13.45
N ASN A 496 2.54 -7.53 14.45
CA ASN A 496 3.09 -8.22 15.60
C ASN A 496 1.94 -8.62 16.56
N VAL A 497 1.77 -9.91 16.83
CA VAL A 497 0.70 -10.43 17.69
C VAL A 497 1.17 -10.48 19.14
N ILE A 498 0.59 -9.64 19.99
CA ILE A 498 0.87 -9.60 21.43
C ILE A 498 -0.09 -10.52 22.17
N LEU A 499 0.41 -11.61 22.73
CA LEU A 499 -0.37 -12.56 23.50
C LEU A 499 -0.29 -12.25 25.01
N SER A 500 -1.44 -12.02 25.63
CA SER A 500 -1.53 -11.68 27.06
C SER A 500 -2.26 -12.75 27.89
N GLY A 501 -1.81 -12.97 29.12
CA GLY A 501 -2.45 -13.91 30.06
C GLY A 501 -2.34 -15.39 29.69
N THR A 502 -1.41 -15.77 28.81
CA THR A 502 -1.18 -17.16 28.36
C THR A 502 -0.65 -18.06 29.47
N ARG A 503 0.10 -17.51 30.43
CA ARG A 503 0.64 -18.20 31.62
C ARG A 503 -0.40 -18.55 32.68
N ALA A 504 -1.59 -17.97 32.60
CA ALA A 504 -2.68 -18.24 33.55
C ALA A 504 -3.29 -19.63 33.42
N LYS A 505 -2.80 -20.49 32.51
CA LYS A 505 -3.23 -21.89 32.29
C LYS A 505 -4.75 -22.05 32.16
N LYS A 506 -5.42 -21.13 31.45
CA LYS A 506 -6.89 -21.16 31.23
C LYS A 506 -7.38 -22.40 30.46
N HIS A 507 -6.54 -23.01 29.64
CA HIS A 507 -6.89 -24.18 28.81
C HIS A 507 -6.15 -25.43 29.31
N ALA A 508 -6.85 -26.56 29.31
CA ALA A 508 -6.36 -27.81 29.92
C ALA A 508 -5.20 -28.47 29.17
N ARG A 509 -5.01 -28.19 27.88
CA ARG A 509 -3.94 -28.73 27.03
C ARG A 509 -3.33 -27.64 26.13
N GLY A 510 -2.08 -27.83 25.72
CA GLY A 510 -1.36 -26.98 24.77
C GLY A 510 -0.27 -26.08 25.37
N GLY A 511 -0.40 -25.66 26.63
CA GLY A 511 0.57 -24.76 27.27
C GLY A 511 0.62 -23.37 26.62
N GLU A 512 1.66 -22.59 26.92
CA GLU A 512 1.82 -21.22 26.43
C GLU A 512 2.04 -21.18 24.89
N ALA A 513 2.84 -22.10 24.35
CA ALA A 513 3.14 -22.19 22.92
C ALA A 513 1.91 -22.42 22.02
N ALA A 514 0.85 -23.06 22.52
CA ALA A 514 -0.35 -23.34 21.73
C ALA A 514 -1.11 -22.08 21.28
N TYR A 515 -1.01 -20.97 22.03
CA TYR A 515 -1.65 -19.71 21.66
C TYR A 515 -0.93 -19.03 20.49
N ALA A 516 0.39 -19.17 20.39
CA ALA A 516 1.19 -18.66 19.26
C ALA A 516 1.07 -19.56 18.03
N GLN A 517 1.00 -20.89 18.22
CA GLN A 517 0.86 -21.84 17.11
C GLN A 517 -0.50 -21.78 16.42
N TYR A 518 -1.59 -21.49 17.15
CA TYR A 518 -2.94 -21.55 16.57
C TYR A 518 -3.18 -20.55 15.41
N PRO A 519 -2.81 -19.26 15.51
CA PRO A 519 -2.90 -18.32 14.38
C PRO A 519 -1.97 -18.69 13.21
N LEU A 520 -0.92 -19.50 13.46
CA LEU A 520 0.03 -19.95 12.44
C LEU A 520 -0.47 -21.16 11.62
N MET A 521 -1.43 -21.95 12.16
CA MET A 521 -1.89 -23.18 11.50
C MET A 521 -2.59 -22.95 10.14
N ASP A 522 -3.14 -21.76 9.92
CA ASP A 522 -3.78 -21.37 8.64
C ASP A 522 -2.86 -20.50 7.75
N ASN A 523 -1.66 -20.12 8.22
CA ASN A 523 -0.71 -19.23 7.52
C ASN A 523 0.41 -19.96 6.76
N LEU A 524 0.38 -21.30 6.71
CA LEU A 524 1.26 -22.11 5.86
C LEU A 524 0.78 -22.08 4.40
N GLN A 525 0.91 -20.93 3.74
CA GLN A 525 0.97 -20.80 2.28
C GLN A 525 1.38 -19.37 1.88
N SER A 526 2.69 -19.12 1.87
CA SER A 526 3.27 -18.04 1.08
C SER A 526 4.59 -18.50 0.44
N ILE A 527 4.49 -19.57 -0.36
CA ILE A 527 5.42 -19.82 -1.47
C ILE A 527 4.60 -19.64 -2.74
N THR A 528 4.48 -18.40 -3.19
CA THR A 528 3.98 -18.12 -4.53
C THR A 528 4.56 -16.80 -5.00
N TYR A 529 5.87 -16.69 -5.22
CA TYR A 529 6.45 -15.60 -6.04
C TYR A 529 7.58 -16.10 -6.94
N HIS A 530 7.45 -17.34 -7.44
CA HIS A 530 8.37 -17.94 -8.42
C HIS A 530 7.72 -18.27 -9.77
N THR A 531 6.47 -17.88 -10.03
CA THR A 531 5.82 -18.16 -11.32
C THR A 531 4.96 -16.99 -11.76
N PHE A 532 5.58 -15.87 -12.12
CA PHE A 532 4.86 -14.66 -12.53
C PHE A 532 5.26 -14.09 -13.90
N GLU A 533 5.95 -14.88 -14.73
CA GLU A 533 6.21 -14.52 -16.13
C GLU A 533 5.24 -15.19 -17.13
N GLN A 534 4.21 -15.86 -16.64
CA GLN A 534 3.10 -16.34 -17.47
C GLN A 534 1.81 -15.98 -16.76
N ASP A 535 1.03 -15.02 -17.29
CA ASP A 535 -0.40 -14.96 -16.97
C ASP A 535 -1.11 -15.94 -17.94
N PRO A 536 -1.37 -17.20 -17.54
CA PRO A 536 -2.01 -18.15 -18.43
C PRO A 536 -3.46 -17.78 -18.71
N VAL A 537 -4.11 -17.01 -17.82
CA VAL A 537 -5.54 -16.73 -17.87
C VAL A 537 -5.83 -15.72 -18.98
N LYS A 538 -5.09 -14.61 -19.02
CA LYS A 538 -5.25 -13.56 -20.05
C LYS A 538 -5.16 -14.16 -21.45
N TYR A 539 -4.03 -14.80 -21.75
CA TYR A 539 -3.77 -15.31 -23.10
C TYR A 539 -4.66 -16.52 -23.47
N ARG A 540 -5.10 -17.31 -22.49
CA ARG A 540 -6.09 -18.37 -22.71
C ARG A 540 -7.45 -17.79 -23.07
N ASN A 541 -7.90 -16.75 -22.38
CA ASN A 541 -9.18 -16.11 -22.67
C ASN A 541 -9.14 -15.42 -24.05
N TYR A 542 -8.03 -14.79 -24.42
CA TYR A 542 -7.84 -14.29 -25.79
C TYR A 542 -7.87 -15.41 -26.84
N GLU A 543 -7.17 -16.52 -26.62
CA GLU A 543 -7.20 -17.68 -27.53
C GLU A 543 -8.63 -18.21 -27.70
N GLU A 544 -9.39 -18.31 -26.61
CA GLU A 544 -10.78 -18.77 -26.64
C GLU A 544 -11.71 -17.81 -27.37
N ALA A 545 -11.57 -16.50 -27.13
CA ALA A 545 -12.32 -15.48 -27.85
C ALA A 545 -12.06 -15.51 -29.36
N ILE A 546 -10.79 -15.64 -29.76
CA ILE A 546 -10.40 -15.77 -31.19
C ILE A 546 -10.95 -17.06 -31.78
N PHE A 547 -10.88 -18.18 -31.05
CA PHE A 547 -11.41 -19.47 -31.49
C PHE A 547 -12.92 -19.42 -31.73
N LEU A 548 -13.69 -18.82 -30.82
CA LEU A 548 -15.13 -18.65 -30.98
C LEU A 548 -15.46 -17.74 -32.17
N ALA A 549 -14.79 -16.60 -32.29
CA ALA A 549 -14.98 -15.69 -33.42
C ALA A 549 -14.69 -16.35 -34.78
N LEU A 550 -13.65 -17.19 -34.86
CA LEU A 550 -13.35 -17.98 -36.06
C LEU A 550 -14.38 -19.08 -36.33
N SER A 551 -14.87 -19.74 -35.27
CA SER A 551 -15.83 -20.84 -35.39
C SER A 551 -17.20 -20.36 -35.84
N GLU A 552 -17.62 -19.19 -35.36
CA GLU A 552 -18.89 -18.55 -35.72
C GLU A 552 -18.80 -17.75 -37.03
N TRP A 553 -17.61 -17.59 -37.62
CA TRP A 553 -17.43 -16.84 -38.86
C TRP A 553 -18.20 -17.49 -40.02
N PRO A 554 -19.16 -16.77 -40.64
CA PRO A 554 -20.14 -17.35 -41.56
C PRO A 554 -19.54 -17.72 -42.91
N ASN A 555 -18.46 -17.05 -43.32
CA ASN A 555 -17.87 -17.25 -44.64
C ASN A 555 -16.92 -18.46 -44.64
N PRO A 556 -17.01 -19.35 -45.66
CA PRO A 556 -16.12 -20.51 -45.80
C PRO A 556 -14.76 -20.16 -46.43
N GLY A 557 -14.57 -18.90 -46.85
CA GLY A 557 -13.30 -18.43 -47.41
C GLY A 557 -12.20 -18.24 -46.37
N LYS A 558 -10.99 -17.94 -46.85
CA LYS A 558 -9.84 -17.61 -46.01
C LYS A 558 -10.14 -16.38 -45.15
N VAL A 559 -9.91 -16.50 -43.83
CA VAL A 559 -10.16 -15.43 -42.84
C VAL A 559 -8.88 -14.64 -42.61
N THR A 560 -8.95 -13.31 -42.65
CA THR A 560 -7.79 -12.44 -42.41
C THR A 560 -7.91 -11.80 -41.04
N LEU A 561 -6.87 -11.93 -40.22
CA LEU A 561 -6.80 -11.37 -38.86
C LEU A 561 -5.71 -10.30 -38.79
N CYS A 562 -5.88 -9.31 -37.93
CA CYS A 562 -4.83 -8.36 -37.57
C CYS A 562 -4.63 -8.35 -36.06
N VAL A 563 -3.41 -8.57 -35.59
CA VAL A 563 -2.99 -8.31 -34.20
C VAL A 563 -2.34 -6.93 -34.16
N ALA A 564 -3.05 -5.95 -33.62
CA ALA A 564 -2.62 -4.56 -33.53
C ALA A 564 -2.02 -4.27 -32.14
N GLY A 565 -0.74 -3.92 -32.10
CA GLY A 565 0.04 -3.87 -30.86
C GLY A 565 0.54 -5.26 -30.48
N ALA A 566 1.24 -5.93 -31.40
CA ALA A 566 1.63 -7.33 -31.25
C ALA A 566 2.66 -7.58 -30.13
N GLY A 567 3.38 -6.56 -29.66
CA GLY A 567 4.43 -6.69 -28.66
C GLY A 567 5.49 -7.70 -29.10
N ARG A 568 5.86 -8.62 -28.20
CA ARG A 568 6.76 -9.75 -28.51
C ARG A 568 6.05 -10.95 -29.17
N GLY A 569 4.79 -10.77 -29.58
CA GLY A 569 3.98 -11.76 -30.29
C GLY A 569 3.25 -12.84 -29.48
N PRO A 570 2.94 -12.70 -28.17
CA PRO A 570 2.16 -13.73 -27.48
C PRO A 570 0.75 -13.88 -28.07
N LEU A 571 0.08 -12.78 -28.44
CA LEU A 571 -1.24 -12.82 -29.09
C LEU A 571 -1.18 -13.39 -30.51
N VAL A 572 -0.09 -13.14 -31.26
CA VAL A 572 0.12 -13.78 -32.57
C VAL A 572 0.16 -15.30 -32.41
N ALA A 573 0.93 -15.80 -31.43
CA ALA A 573 0.99 -17.23 -31.15
C ALA A 573 -0.37 -17.82 -30.72
N ARG A 574 -1.16 -17.08 -29.91
CA ARG A 574 -2.50 -17.50 -29.51
C ARG A 574 -3.49 -17.49 -30.68
N ALA A 575 -3.41 -16.49 -31.56
CA ALA A 575 -4.21 -16.44 -32.78
C ALA A 575 -3.92 -17.66 -33.67
N LEU A 576 -2.65 -18.01 -33.88
CA LEU A 576 -2.27 -19.20 -34.66
C LEU A 576 -2.81 -20.51 -34.04
N LYS A 577 -2.75 -20.65 -32.71
CA LYS A 577 -3.35 -21.80 -32.01
C LYS A 577 -4.87 -21.85 -32.16
N ALA A 578 -5.55 -20.71 -32.06
CA ALA A 578 -7.00 -20.62 -32.27
C ALA A 578 -7.39 -20.96 -33.72
N ILE A 579 -6.58 -20.54 -34.70
CA ILE A 579 -6.74 -20.89 -36.12
C ILE A 579 -6.64 -22.41 -36.29
N GLU A 580 -5.59 -23.04 -35.75
CA GLU A 580 -5.41 -24.49 -35.80
C GLU A 580 -6.60 -25.23 -35.16
N ARG A 581 -7.05 -24.79 -33.98
CA ARG A 581 -8.21 -25.35 -33.28
C ARG A 581 -9.52 -25.22 -34.07
N SER A 582 -9.74 -24.08 -34.73
CA SER A 582 -10.96 -23.81 -35.49
C SER A 582 -11.02 -24.55 -36.84
N LYS A 583 -9.89 -25.05 -37.33
CA LYS A 583 -9.74 -25.68 -38.66
C LYS A 583 -10.16 -24.78 -39.83
N LYS A 584 -10.15 -23.46 -39.61
CA LYS A 584 -10.33 -22.45 -40.67
C LYS A 584 -9.00 -22.15 -41.33
N GLU A 585 -9.02 -21.89 -42.64
CA GLU A 585 -7.87 -21.31 -43.32
C GLU A 585 -7.81 -19.82 -42.98
N ALA A 586 -6.70 -19.35 -42.43
CA ALA A 586 -6.57 -17.97 -42.00
C ALA A 586 -5.14 -17.41 -42.14
N PHE A 587 -5.04 -16.08 -42.15
CA PHE A 587 -3.79 -15.34 -42.27
C PHE A 587 -3.74 -14.20 -41.26
N VAL A 588 -2.56 -13.92 -40.70
CA VAL A 588 -2.40 -12.93 -39.62
C VAL A 588 -1.46 -11.80 -40.06
N TYR A 589 -1.94 -10.57 -39.98
CA TYR A 589 -1.07 -9.38 -39.92
C TYR A 589 -0.69 -9.10 -38.47
N ALA A 590 0.59 -8.84 -38.20
CA ALA A 590 1.06 -8.40 -36.88
C ALA A 590 1.61 -6.98 -37.00
N VAL A 591 0.93 -6.02 -36.38
CA VAL A 591 1.27 -4.59 -36.40
C VAL A 591 1.94 -4.22 -35.09
N GLU A 592 3.11 -3.60 -35.16
CA GLU A 592 3.83 -3.10 -33.98
C GLU A 592 4.61 -1.83 -34.31
N LYS A 593 4.55 -0.83 -33.41
CA LYS A 593 5.23 0.46 -33.56
C LYS A 593 6.58 0.51 -32.84
N ASN A 594 6.76 -0.31 -31.80
CA ASN A 594 7.98 -0.35 -31.01
C ASN A 594 9.07 -1.12 -31.79
N PRO A 595 10.16 -0.46 -32.19
CA PRO A 595 11.22 -1.09 -32.98
C PRO A 595 11.87 -2.27 -32.26
N ASN A 596 12.00 -2.22 -30.93
CA ASN A 596 12.63 -3.28 -30.15
C ASN A 596 11.77 -4.55 -30.14
N ALA A 597 10.46 -4.40 -29.91
CA ALA A 597 9.54 -5.52 -29.96
C ALA A 597 9.43 -6.10 -31.39
N TYR A 598 9.52 -5.23 -32.40
CA TYR A 598 9.49 -5.64 -33.81
C TYR A 598 10.67 -6.55 -34.19
N VAL A 599 11.86 -6.32 -33.63
CA VAL A 599 13.01 -7.23 -33.83
C VAL A 599 12.70 -8.64 -33.32
N THR A 600 12.13 -8.76 -32.12
CA THR A 600 11.69 -10.06 -31.58
C THR A 600 10.63 -10.71 -32.49
N LEU A 601 9.68 -9.93 -33.02
CA LEU A 601 8.70 -10.44 -33.98
C LEU A 601 9.34 -10.95 -35.27
N GLN A 602 10.38 -10.28 -35.80
CA GLN A 602 11.11 -10.72 -36.99
C GLN A 602 11.80 -12.06 -36.77
N GLU A 603 12.40 -12.28 -35.59
CA GLU A 603 13.02 -13.56 -35.26
C GLU A 603 11.98 -14.68 -35.17
N ARG A 604 10.90 -14.45 -34.44
CA ARG A 604 9.81 -15.43 -34.30
C ARG A 604 9.10 -15.71 -35.62
N HIS A 605 8.98 -14.71 -36.48
CA HIS A 605 8.45 -14.88 -37.83
C HIS A 605 9.35 -15.80 -38.68
N ARG A 606 10.67 -15.62 -38.62
CA ARG A 606 11.63 -16.46 -39.36
C ARG A 606 11.71 -17.89 -38.82
N SER A 607 11.67 -18.06 -37.50
CA SER A 607 11.90 -19.34 -36.82
C SER A 607 10.63 -20.15 -36.56
N GLU A 608 9.49 -19.51 -36.30
CA GLU A 608 8.26 -20.18 -35.86
C GLU A 608 7.10 -20.10 -36.86
N TRP A 609 6.84 -18.93 -37.47
CA TRP A 609 5.54 -18.66 -38.12
C TRP A 609 5.56 -18.77 -39.65
N GLY A 610 6.61 -18.25 -40.29
CA GLY A 610 6.75 -18.19 -41.73
C GLY A 610 5.83 -17.20 -42.46
N ASP A 611 6.18 -16.89 -43.71
CA ASP A 611 5.47 -15.92 -44.57
C ASP A 611 4.06 -16.38 -44.99
N GLU A 612 3.80 -17.69 -44.98
CA GLU A 612 2.50 -18.22 -45.41
C GLU A 612 1.38 -17.94 -44.39
N LYS A 613 1.74 -17.79 -43.10
CA LYS A 613 0.79 -17.64 -41.99
C LYS A 613 0.75 -16.24 -41.42
N VAL A 614 1.91 -15.55 -41.37
CA VAL A 614 2.04 -14.26 -40.70
C VAL A 614 2.80 -13.26 -41.58
N LYS A 615 2.33 -12.01 -41.63
CA LYS A 615 3.10 -10.87 -42.15
C LYS A 615 3.24 -9.78 -41.10
N LEU A 616 4.48 -9.35 -40.88
CA LEU A 616 4.80 -8.27 -39.98
C LEU A 616 4.66 -6.90 -40.66
N LEU A 617 4.11 -5.93 -39.94
CA LEU A 617 3.98 -4.54 -40.37
C LEU A 617 4.51 -3.60 -39.27
N TYR A 618 5.54 -2.83 -39.59
CA TYR A 618 6.13 -1.87 -38.66
C TYR A 618 5.44 -0.50 -38.80
N GLY A 619 4.87 0.02 -37.72
CA GLY A 619 4.28 1.34 -37.69
C GLY A 619 3.19 1.51 -36.64
N ASP A 620 2.76 2.76 -36.44
CA ASP A 620 1.63 3.09 -35.58
C ASP A 620 0.31 2.73 -36.28
N MET A 621 -0.52 1.90 -35.65
CA MET A 621 -1.79 1.44 -36.21
C MET A 621 -2.75 2.58 -36.62
N ARG A 622 -2.56 3.79 -36.06
CA ARG A 622 -3.38 4.95 -36.36
C ARG A 622 -3.06 5.59 -37.70
N THR A 623 -1.84 5.41 -38.19
CA THR A 623 -1.35 6.03 -39.44
C THR A 623 -0.96 5.00 -40.50
N LEU A 624 -0.58 3.80 -40.08
CA LEU A 624 -0.25 2.68 -40.94
C LEU A 624 -1.46 2.26 -41.78
N GLU A 625 -1.19 1.80 -43.01
CA GLU A 625 -2.18 1.16 -43.88
C GLU A 625 -1.90 -0.34 -43.96
N VAL A 626 -2.95 -1.15 -43.84
CA VAL A 626 -2.86 -2.61 -44.02
C VAL A 626 -3.07 -2.98 -45.50
N PRO A 627 -2.41 -4.04 -46.01
CA PRO A 627 -2.49 -4.39 -47.44
C PRO A 627 -3.91 -4.73 -47.92
N GLU A 628 -4.73 -5.28 -47.03
CA GLU A 628 -6.15 -5.56 -47.25
C GLU A 628 -6.91 -5.42 -45.93
N LYS A 629 -8.22 -5.21 -46.03
CA LYS A 629 -9.09 -5.18 -44.85
C LYS A 629 -9.21 -6.56 -44.23
N VAL A 630 -9.25 -6.62 -42.90
CA VAL A 630 -9.30 -7.84 -42.09
C VAL A 630 -10.71 -8.12 -41.59
N ASP A 631 -10.98 -9.41 -41.35
CA ASP A 631 -12.22 -9.93 -40.78
C ASP A 631 -12.23 -9.77 -39.25
N ILE A 632 -11.08 -9.98 -38.59
CA ILE A 632 -10.96 -9.91 -37.13
C ILE A 632 -9.76 -9.03 -36.75
N LEU A 633 -10.01 -7.99 -35.96
CA LEU A 633 -8.98 -7.13 -35.35
C LEU A 633 -8.82 -7.53 -33.88
N ILE A 634 -7.58 -7.80 -33.46
CA ILE A 634 -7.23 -8.24 -32.12
C ILE A 634 -6.25 -7.24 -31.52
N SER A 635 -6.51 -6.78 -30.30
CA SER A 635 -5.60 -5.92 -29.55
C SER A 635 -5.63 -6.23 -28.05
N GLU A 636 -4.58 -5.82 -27.35
CA GLU A 636 -4.52 -5.78 -25.89
C GLU A 636 -3.78 -4.50 -25.52
N LEU A 637 -4.57 -3.44 -25.37
CA LEU A 637 -4.14 -2.07 -25.09
C LEU A 637 -4.85 -1.54 -23.83
N LEU A 638 -5.29 -2.45 -22.96
CA LEU A 638 -6.13 -2.13 -21.81
C LEU A 638 -5.25 -1.81 -20.60
N GLY A 639 -5.50 -0.67 -19.97
CA GLY A 639 -4.92 -0.37 -18.67
C GLY A 639 -5.80 -0.84 -17.52
N SER A 640 -5.37 -0.57 -16.28
CA SER A 640 -6.10 -0.89 -15.04
C SER A 640 -7.48 -0.24 -14.89
N PHE A 641 -7.79 0.75 -15.70
CA PHE A 641 -9.09 1.42 -15.79
C PHE A 641 -9.71 1.26 -17.19
N GLY A 642 -9.25 0.25 -17.95
CA GLY A 642 -9.69 -0.09 -19.29
C GLY A 642 -9.09 0.85 -20.34
N ASP A 643 -9.46 2.12 -20.31
CA ASP A 643 -9.12 3.09 -21.36
C ASP A 643 -7.89 3.97 -21.07
N ASN A 644 -7.26 3.81 -19.90
CA ASN A 644 -6.12 4.63 -19.44
C ASN A 644 -4.79 4.30 -20.14
N GLU A 645 -4.79 3.47 -21.18
CA GLU A 645 -3.67 3.25 -22.11
C GLU A 645 -4.04 3.63 -23.56
N LEU A 646 -5.07 4.46 -23.73
CA LEU A 646 -5.52 5.01 -25.02
C LEU A 646 -6.00 3.95 -26.03
N SER A 647 -6.49 2.81 -25.55
CA SER A 647 -7.16 1.81 -26.38
C SER A 647 -8.24 2.43 -27.29
N PRO A 648 -9.12 3.34 -26.83
CA PRO A 648 -10.12 3.96 -27.71
C PRO A 648 -9.50 4.68 -28.91
N GLU A 649 -8.48 5.51 -28.69
CA GLU A 649 -7.82 6.29 -29.74
C GLU A 649 -7.01 5.43 -30.69
N CYS A 650 -6.35 4.38 -30.18
CA CYS A 650 -5.64 3.42 -31.01
C CYS A 650 -6.59 2.62 -31.91
N LEU A 651 -7.69 2.12 -31.35
CA LEU A 651 -8.65 1.30 -32.08
C LEU A 651 -9.54 2.11 -33.02
N ASP A 652 -9.81 3.37 -32.72
CA ASP A 652 -10.44 4.29 -33.66
C ASP A 652 -9.63 4.43 -34.96
N GLY A 653 -8.30 4.52 -34.85
CA GLY A 653 -7.40 4.54 -36.01
C GLY A 653 -7.29 3.19 -36.72
N ALA A 654 -7.22 2.10 -35.96
CA ALA A 654 -7.15 0.73 -36.48
C ALA A 654 -8.48 0.23 -37.06
N SER A 655 -9.61 0.90 -36.77
CA SER A 655 -10.94 0.55 -37.31
C SER A 655 -10.97 0.50 -38.84
N ARG A 656 -10.07 1.26 -39.49
CA ARG A 656 -9.87 1.27 -40.94
C ARG A 656 -9.43 -0.08 -41.50
N PHE A 657 -8.76 -0.87 -40.66
CA PHE A 657 -8.33 -2.22 -41.00
C PHE A 657 -9.52 -3.15 -41.15
N LEU A 658 -10.64 -2.90 -40.47
CA LEU A 658 -11.80 -3.80 -40.47
C LEU A 658 -12.66 -3.68 -41.73
N LYS A 659 -13.17 -4.83 -42.16
CA LYS A 659 -14.30 -4.93 -43.08
C LYS A 659 -15.59 -4.43 -42.39
N PRO A 660 -16.64 -4.03 -43.15
CA PRO A 660 -17.89 -3.53 -42.56
C PRO A 660 -18.59 -4.49 -41.59
N ASP A 661 -18.43 -5.79 -41.77
CA ASP A 661 -18.92 -6.89 -40.93
C ASP A 661 -17.84 -7.48 -40.01
N GLY A 662 -16.68 -6.82 -39.92
CA GLY A 662 -15.54 -7.29 -39.14
C GLY A 662 -15.76 -7.22 -37.63
N ILE A 663 -15.05 -8.07 -36.90
CA ILE A 663 -15.11 -8.21 -35.44
C ILE A 663 -13.87 -7.58 -34.80
N SER A 664 -14.04 -6.86 -33.70
CA SER A 664 -12.94 -6.44 -32.82
C SER A 664 -12.90 -7.31 -31.56
N ILE A 665 -11.70 -7.64 -31.11
CA ILE A 665 -11.40 -8.31 -29.83
C ILE A 665 -10.34 -7.47 -29.10
N PRO A 666 -10.66 -6.80 -27.98
CA PRO A 666 -11.95 -6.80 -27.29
C PRO A 666 -13.08 -6.15 -28.10
N SER A 667 -14.31 -6.60 -27.82
CA SER A 667 -15.53 -6.01 -28.37
C SER A 667 -16.00 -4.82 -27.55
N SER A 668 -15.82 -4.86 -26.23
CA SER A 668 -16.07 -3.72 -25.36
C SER A 668 -15.27 -3.79 -24.07
N TYR A 669 -15.18 -2.67 -23.37
CA TYR A 669 -14.64 -2.61 -22.02
C TYR A 669 -15.19 -1.43 -21.24
N THR A 670 -15.37 -1.65 -19.94
CA THR A 670 -16.10 -0.79 -19.02
C THR A 670 -15.23 -0.44 -17.82
N ALA A 671 -15.15 0.85 -17.49
CA ALA A 671 -14.45 1.36 -16.32
C ALA A 671 -15.38 1.39 -15.09
N TYR A 672 -14.85 1.07 -13.91
CA TYR A 672 -15.61 1.02 -12.66
C TYR A 672 -14.89 1.74 -11.52
N VAL A 673 -15.63 2.42 -10.65
CA VAL A 673 -15.10 3.16 -9.50
C VAL A 673 -15.74 2.71 -8.18
N ALA A 674 -14.93 2.71 -7.11
CA ALA A 674 -15.38 2.54 -5.74
C ALA A 674 -14.73 3.57 -4.79
N PRO A 675 -15.45 4.14 -3.82
CA PRO A 675 -14.87 4.99 -2.78
C PRO A 675 -14.00 4.18 -1.81
N LEU A 676 -12.74 4.59 -1.64
CA LEU A 676 -11.75 3.88 -0.83
C LEU A 676 -11.27 4.69 0.38
N SER A 677 -11.12 3.98 1.49
CA SER A 677 -10.33 4.41 2.63
C SER A 677 -9.01 3.64 2.65
N SER A 678 -7.88 4.37 2.72
CA SER A 678 -6.57 3.79 3.02
C SER A 678 -5.61 4.89 3.47
N SER A 679 -5.31 4.89 4.75
CA SER A 679 -4.35 5.81 5.37
C SER A 679 -2.94 5.58 4.83
N LYS A 680 -2.63 4.31 4.53
CA LYS A 680 -1.34 3.89 3.96
C LYS A 680 -1.13 4.49 2.58
N LEU A 681 -2.06 4.24 1.64
CA LEU A 681 -1.96 4.77 0.28
C LEU A 681 -1.93 6.30 0.30
N TYR A 682 -2.76 6.94 1.12
CA TYR A 682 -2.75 8.40 1.29
C TYR A 682 -1.39 8.94 1.74
N ASN A 683 -0.78 8.32 2.75
CA ASN A 683 0.54 8.72 3.24
C ASN A 683 1.64 8.46 2.21
N GLU A 684 1.59 7.35 1.48
CA GLU A 684 2.55 7.04 0.42
C GLU A 684 2.47 8.06 -0.72
N THR A 685 1.27 8.43 -1.18
CA THR A 685 1.09 9.46 -2.21
C THR A 685 1.49 10.85 -1.73
N ARG A 686 1.14 11.21 -0.49
CA ARG A 686 1.45 12.53 0.08
C ARG A 686 2.94 12.71 0.40
N ALA A 687 3.64 11.63 0.74
CA ALA A 687 5.08 11.66 1.02
C ALA A 687 5.92 11.87 -0.25
N MET A 688 5.34 11.75 -1.45
CA MET A 688 6.02 12.07 -2.69
C MET A 688 6.34 13.57 -2.75
N LYS A 689 7.56 13.92 -3.19
CA LYS A 689 8.01 15.32 -3.27
C LYS A 689 7.33 16.13 -4.39
N ASP A 690 6.48 15.49 -5.19
CA ASP A 690 5.79 16.13 -6.31
C ASP A 690 4.44 16.69 -5.86
N SER A 691 4.23 18.00 -6.06
CA SER A 691 2.95 18.67 -5.76
C SER A 691 1.78 18.13 -6.59
N LYS A 692 2.07 17.45 -7.71
CA LYS A 692 1.11 16.81 -8.62
C LYS A 692 0.76 15.38 -8.21
N ALA A 693 1.41 14.83 -7.19
CA ALA A 693 1.23 13.45 -6.78
C ALA A 693 -0.22 13.13 -6.42
N MET A 694 -0.92 14.06 -5.76
CA MET A 694 -2.32 13.92 -5.37
C MET A 694 -3.32 14.19 -6.52
N GLU A 695 -2.84 14.47 -7.72
CA GLU A 695 -3.62 14.68 -8.95
C GLU A 695 -3.22 13.69 -10.05
N THR A 696 -2.53 12.61 -9.67
CA THR A 696 -2.08 11.56 -10.58
C THR A 696 -2.68 10.23 -10.15
N PRO A 697 -3.30 9.46 -11.05
CA PRO A 697 -3.73 8.11 -10.73
C PRO A 697 -2.55 7.12 -10.71
N TYR A 698 -2.58 6.13 -9.82
CA TYR A 698 -1.51 5.14 -9.65
C TYR A 698 -1.99 3.71 -9.83
N VAL A 699 -1.23 2.88 -10.55
CA VAL A 699 -1.45 1.43 -10.56
C VAL A 699 -0.86 0.85 -9.28
N VAL A 700 -1.71 0.32 -8.40
CA VAL A 700 -1.31 -0.18 -7.08
C VAL A 700 -2.03 -1.48 -6.74
N MET A 701 -1.30 -2.40 -6.11
CA MET A 701 -1.95 -3.53 -5.45
C MET A 701 -2.65 -3.00 -4.20
N LEU A 702 -3.99 -2.93 -4.23
CA LEU A 702 -4.78 -2.45 -3.11
C LEU A 702 -4.65 -3.43 -1.92
N HIS A 703 -3.85 -3.03 -0.94
CA HIS A 703 -3.67 -3.70 0.35
C HIS A 703 -3.86 -2.69 1.47
N ALA A 704 -4.35 -3.13 2.64
CA ALA A 704 -4.74 -2.24 3.72
C ALA A 704 -5.77 -1.18 3.27
N ILE A 705 -6.89 -1.63 2.71
CA ILE A 705 -7.96 -0.76 2.19
C ILE A 705 -9.31 -1.14 2.77
N ASN A 706 -10.26 -0.20 2.73
CA ASN A 706 -11.68 -0.43 2.98
C ASN A 706 -12.50 0.23 1.87
N VAL A 707 -13.46 -0.50 1.29
CA VAL A 707 -14.46 0.05 0.35
C VAL A 707 -15.58 0.65 1.20
N LEU A 708 -15.76 1.97 1.12
CA LEU A 708 -16.66 2.69 2.03
C LEU A 708 -18.14 2.53 1.69
N SER A 709 -18.44 2.13 0.46
CA SER A 709 -19.79 1.95 -0.05
C SER A 709 -20.28 0.52 0.11
N ASP A 710 -21.60 0.37 0.25
CA ASP A 710 -22.25 -0.94 0.25
C ASP A 710 -23.46 -0.95 -0.69
N ASN A 711 -23.98 -2.14 -0.96
CA ASN A 711 -25.17 -2.33 -1.79
C ASN A 711 -26.41 -1.86 -1.03
N GLY A 712 -27.10 -0.88 -1.59
CA GLY A 712 -28.35 -0.37 -1.05
C GLY A 712 -28.68 0.98 -1.67
N GLY A 713 -29.97 1.28 -1.81
CA GLY A 713 -30.41 2.56 -2.38
C GLY A 713 -30.10 3.78 -1.51
N GLY A 714 -29.46 3.62 -0.35
CA GLY A 714 -29.35 4.65 0.67
C GLY A 714 -30.72 5.01 1.25
N ILE A 715 -30.75 6.03 2.10
CA ILE A 715 -32.01 6.52 2.68
C ILE A 715 -32.86 7.23 1.61
N SER A 716 -32.23 7.88 0.62
CA SER A 716 -32.96 8.50 -0.50
C SER A 716 -33.52 7.51 -1.52
N GLY A 717 -33.03 6.27 -1.54
CA GLY A 717 -33.35 5.28 -2.57
C GLY A 717 -32.66 5.52 -3.92
N THR A 718 -31.72 6.47 -4.03
CA THR A 718 -31.05 6.85 -5.29
C THR A 718 -29.63 6.30 -5.45
N CYS A 719 -29.07 5.68 -4.42
CA CYS A 719 -27.71 5.15 -4.47
C CYS A 719 -27.62 3.90 -5.36
N GLY A 720 -26.53 3.81 -6.12
CA GLY A 720 -26.18 2.64 -6.92
C GLY A 720 -25.50 1.53 -6.11
N PRO A 721 -24.97 0.49 -6.77
CA PRO A 721 -24.23 -0.59 -6.10
C PRO A 721 -22.93 -0.10 -5.44
N ARG A 722 -22.29 -0.98 -4.67
CA ARG A 722 -21.04 -0.65 -3.94
C ARG A 722 -19.87 -0.27 -4.86
N ILE A 723 -19.77 -0.87 -6.04
CA ILE A 723 -18.81 -0.52 -7.10
C ILE A 723 -19.65 -0.19 -8.34
N GLN A 724 -19.44 1.00 -8.93
CA GLN A 724 -20.31 1.52 -9.98
C GLN A 724 -19.56 1.69 -11.30
N GLU A 725 -20.27 1.41 -12.39
CA GLU A 725 -19.82 1.67 -13.75
C GLU A 725 -19.70 3.17 -14.01
N CYS A 726 -18.60 3.59 -14.64
CA CYS A 726 -18.39 4.96 -15.10
C CYS A 726 -18.83 5.12 -16.56
N TRP A 727 -18.26 4.32 -17.46
CA TRP A 727 -18.52 4.35 -18.90
C TRP A 727 -17.99 3.08 -19.58
N GLU A 728 -18.49 2.84 -20.78
CA GLU A 728 -18.06 1.77 -21.67
C GLU A 728 -17.53 2.33 -23.01
N PHE A 729 -16.59 1.60 -23.61
CA PHE A 729 -16.16 1.75 -25.00
C PHE A 729 -16.45 0.47 -25.77
N GLU A 730 -17.03 0.59 -26.96
CA GLU A 730 -17.33 -0.51 -27.88
C GLU A 730 -16.49 -0.41 -29.16
N HIS A 731 -16.11 -1.58 -29.71
CA HIS A 731 -15.32 -1.73 -30.93
C HIS A 731 -15.88 -2.85 -31.83
N PRO A 732 -16.01 -2.63 -33.15
CA PRO A 732 -15.85 -1.35 -33.85
C PRO A 732 -17.03 -0.40 -33.58
N ARG A 733 -16.73 0.89 -33.43
CA ARG A 733 -17.75 1.92 -33.28
C ARG A 733 -18.51 2.16 -34.59
N LYS A 734 -19.84 2.18 -34.54
CA LYS A 734 -20.71 2.32 -35.74
C LYS A 734 -21.17 3.75 -36.03
N ASP A 735 -21.07 4.64 -35.05
CA ASP A 735 -21.64 6.00 -35.05
C ASP A 735 -20.59 7.12 -35.13
N ALA A 736 -19.35 6.81 -35.48
CA ALA A 736 -18.28 7.81 -35.62
C ALA A 736 -18.39 8.60 -36.94
N ALA A 737 -18.23 9.93 -36.86
CA ALA A 737 -18.04 10.76 -38.04
C ALA A 737 -16.58 10.67 -38.52
N LEU A 738 -16.38 10.04 -39.69
CA LEU A 738 -15.06 9.74 -40.24
C LEU A 738 -14.70 10.65 -41.43
N THR A 739 -13.41 10.89 -41.63
CA THR A 739 -12.84 11.51 -42.84
C THR A 739 -12.94 10.58 -44.04
N GLU A 740 -12.60 11.06 -45.24
CA GLU A 740 -12.48 10.22 -46.44
C GLU A 740 -11.46 9.08 -46.26
N GLN A 741 -10.47 9.26 -45.40
CA GLN A 741 -9.47 8.26 -45.03
C GLN A 741 -9.94 7.32 -43.91
N GLY A 742 -11.17 7.44 -43.42
CA GLY A 742 -11.73 6.59 -42.37
C GLY A 742 -11.25 6.90 -40.95
N LEU A 743 -10.70 8.09 -40.70
CA LEU A 743 -10.24 8.52 -39.37
C LEU A 743 -11.27 9.43 -38.69
N PRO A 744 -11.41 9.41 -37.36
CA PRO A 744 -12.28 10.37 -36.67
C PRO A 744 -11.86 11.83 -36.90
N LEU A 745 -12.84 12.74 -37.01
CA LEU A 745 -12.59 14.17 -37.22
C LEU A 745 -11.92 14.88 -36.03
N THR A 746 -12.29 14.48 -34.81
CA THR A 746 -11.70 14.96 -33.55
C THR A 746 -11.62 13.79 -32.57
N ASN A 747 -10.97 13.96 -31.42
CA ASN A 747 -11.05 12.98 -30.33
C ASN A 747 -12.25 13.19 -29.39
N SER A 748 -13.07 14.22 -29.62
CA SER A 748 -14.11 14.66 -28.67
C SER A 748 -15.17 13.58 -28.40
N HIS A 749 -15.40 12.67 -29.34
CA HIS A 749 -16.33 11.54 -29.16
C HIS A 749 -15.83 10.49 -28.16
N ASN A 750 -14.55 10.51 -27.78
CA ASN A 750 -13.97 9.66 -26.73
C ASN A 750 -13.99 10.34 -25.35
N ALA A 751 -14.47 11.58 -25.23
CA ALA A 751 -14.69 12.21 -23.94
C ALA A 751 -15.85 11.52 -23.19
N ARG A 752 -15.73 11.37 -21.88
CA ARG A 752 -16.73 10.74 -21.01
C ARG A 752 -16.91 11.53 -19.73
N SER A 753 -18.08 11.39 -19.11
CA SER A 753 -18.33 11.86 -17.76
C SER A 753 -19.28 10.91 -17.05
N ALA A 754 -19.09 10.75 -15.76
CA ALA A 754 -19.95 9.97 -14.89
C ALA A 754 -20.22 10.76 -13.61
N LYS A 755 -21.48 10.71 -13.13
CA LYS A 755 -21.89 11.21 -11.82
C LYS A 755 -22.56 10.07 -11.06
N LEU A 756 -21.87 9.55 -10.05
CA LEU A 756 -22.19 8.31 -9.35
C LEU A 756 -22.57 8.61 -7.91
N THR A 757 -23.59 7.95 -7.37
CA THR A 757 -24.05 8.18 -5.99
C THR A 757 -23.96 6.90 -5.18
N PHE A 758 -23.16 6.91 -4.11
CA PHE A 758 -22.86 5.76 -3.26
C PHE A 758 -23.48 5.93 -1.87
N HIS A 759 -24.06 4.85 -1.35
CA HIS A 759 -24.50 4.79 0.04
C HIS A 759 -23.32 4.44 0.96
N ILE A 760 -23.14 5.21 2.02
CA ILE A 760 -22.08 5.04 3.02
C ILE A 760 -22.69 4.56 4.34
N PRO A 761 -22.77 3.24 4.59
CA PRO A 761 -23.48 2.70 5.75
C PRO A 761 -22.78 2.98 7.09
N ASN A 762 -21.45 3.08 7.09
CA ASN A 762 -20.67 3.29 8.31
C ASN A 762 -19.80 4.53 8.15
N ALA A 763 -19.58 5.25 9.25
CA ALA A 763 -18.69 6.41 9.25
C ALA A 763 -17.30 6.02 8.75
N GLY A 764 -16.64 6.90 8.00
CA GLY A 764 -15.38 6.58 7.35
C GLY A 764 -14.68 7.83 6.82
N VAL A 765 -13.39 7.72 6.50
CA VAL A 765 -12.65 8.77 5.78
C VAL A 765 -12.32 8.28 4.38
N LEU A 766 -12.79 9.02 3.38
CA LEU A 766 -12.47 8.81 1.97
C LEU A 766 -11.10 9.41 1.66
N HIS A 767 -10.18 8.58 1.17
CA HIS A 767 -8.83 8.98 0.79
C HIS A 767 -8.64 9.03 -0.72
N GLY A 768 -9.52 8.39 -1.48
CA GLY A 768 -9.44 8.27 -2.93
C GLY A 768 -10.44 7.29 -3.49
N PHE A 769 -10.29 6.97 -4.77
CA PHE A 769 -11.14 6.03 -5.49
C PHE A 769 -10.33 4.86 -6.05
N GLY A 770 -10.86 3.65 -5.91
CA GLY A 770 -10.35 2.47 -6.61
C GLY A 770 -10.97 2.38 -7.99
N GLY A 771 -10.12 2.32 -9.01
CA GLY A 771 -10.48 2.12 -10.41
C GLY A 771 -10.24 0.68 -10.83
N TYR A 772 -11.23 0.11 -11.52
CA TYR A 772 -11.21 -1.25 -12.05
C TYR A 772 -11.71 -1.24 -13.50
N PHE A 773 -11.56 -2.37 -14.20
CA PHE A 773 -12.20 -2.56 -15.50
C PHE A 773 -12.75 -3.97 -15.66
N GLU A 774 -13.68 -4.09 -16.60
CA GLU A 774 -14.07 -5.35 -17.22
C GLU A 774 -14.05 -5.20 -18.74
N ALA A 775 -13.65 -6.25 -19.45
CA ALA A 775 -13.63 -6.29 -20.90
C ALA A 775 -14.40 -7.51 -21.41
N VAL A 776 -15.24 -7.30 -22.40
CA VAL A 776 -15.82 -8.37 -23.20
C VAL A 776 -14.87 -8.58 -24.39
N LEU A 777 -14.26 -9.77 -24.46
CA LEU A 777 -13.38 -10.13 -25.56
C LEU A 777 -14.21 -10.52 -26.79
N TYR A 778 -15.05 -11.53 -26.63
CA TYR A 778 -16.01 -11.98 -27.65
C TYR A 778 -17.10 -12.85 -27.02
N GLY A 779 -18.36 -12.56 -27.34
CA GLY A 779 -19.51 -13.32 -26.81
C GLY A 779 -19.55 -13.29 -25.28
N HIS A 780 -19.35 -14.44 -24.65
CA HIS A 780 -19.34 -14.59 -23.18
C HIS A 780 -17.93 -14.58 -22.58
N VAL A 781 -16.88 -14.53 -23.40
CA VAL A 781 -15.48 -14.56 -22.94
C VAL A 781 -15.06 -13.14 -22.59
N GLY A 782 -14.54 -12.95 -21.38
CA GLY A 782 -14.13 -11.63 -20.88
C GLY A 782 -12.89 -11.67 -19.99
N LEU A 783 -12.51 -10.47 -19.56
CA LEU A 783 -11.48 -10.21 -18.55
C LEU A 783 -12.05 -9.26 -17.49
N SER A 784 -11.72 -9.45 -16.22
CA SER A 784 -12.20 -8.57 -15.15
C SER A 784 -11.18 -8.48 -14.02
N ILE A 785 -10.93 -7.26 -13.55
CA ILE A 785 -10.29 -7.00 -12.25
C ILE A 785 -11.28 -6.43 -11.23
N HIS A 786 -12.58 -6.48 -11.53
CA HIS A 786 -13.62 -6.07 -10.60
C HIS A 786 -13.62 -7.02 -9.38
N PRO A 787 -13.45 -6.52 -8.14
CA PRO A 787 -13.26 -7.36 -6.96
C PRO A 787 -14.34 -8.44 -6.78
N ASP A 788 -15.60 -8.10 -7.04
CA ASP A 788 -16.73 -9.02 -6.84
C ASP A 788 -16.91 -10.04 -7.97
N ARG A 789 -16.28 -9.84 -9.14
CA ARG A 789 -16.51 -10.64 -10.36
C ARG A 789 -15.24 -11.30 -10.91
N MET A 790 -14.05 -10.84 -10.52
CA MET A 790 -12.76 -11.38 -10.94
C MET A 790 -12.65 -12.89 -10.70
N ALA A 791 -13.13 -13.39 -9.56
CA ALA A 791 -13.10 -14.83 -9.25
C ALA A 791 -13.96 -15.69 -10.21
N GLN A 792 -14.95 -15.09 -10.88
CA GLN A 792 -15.83 -15.78 -11.83
C GLN A 792 -15.33 -15.63 -13.28
N ILE A 793 -14.89 -14.44 -13.67
CA ILE A 793 -14.51 -14.10 -15.05
C ILE A 793 -13.03 -14.39 -15.34
N SER A 794 -12.15 -14.06 -14.39
CA SER A 794 -10.70 -14.00 -14.54
C SER A 794 -10.00 -14.61 -13.34
N LYS A 795 -10.48 -15.78 -12.88
CA LYS A 795 -9.90 -16.45 -11.72
C LYS A 795 -8.40 -16.67 -11.93
N ASP A 796 -7.60 -16.25 -10.95
CA ASP A 796 -6.13 -16.37 -10.93
C ASP A 796 -5.42 -15.51 -12.00
N MET A 797 -6.08 -14.48 -12.54
CA MET A 797 -5.47 -13.49 -13.44
C MET A 797 -4.61 -12.48 -12.67
N LEU A 798 -3.46 -12.12 -13.25
CA LEU A 798 -2.36 -11.42 -12.55
C LEU A 798 -1.88 -10.18 -13.31
N SER A 799 -2.33 -10.00 -14.55
CA SER A 799 -1.84 -8.98 -15.48
C SER A 799 -2.10 -7.53 -15.06
N TRP A 800 -3.07 -7.25 -14.19
CA TRP A 800 -3.42 -5.88 -13.80
C TRP A 800 -3.64 -5.76 -12.30
N PHE A 801 -3.02 -4.75 -11.70
CA PHE A 801 -3.45 -4.24 -10.42
C PHE A 801 -4.46 -3.10 -10.60
N PRO A 802 -5.35 -2.84 -9.63
CA PRO A 802 -6.28 -1.72 -9.69
C PRO A 802 -5.59 -0.35 -9.82
N LEU A 803 -6.36 0.64 -10.28
CA LEU A 803 -5.95 2.03 -10.31
C LEU A 803 -6.40 2.74 -9.02
N PHE A 804 -5.63 3.70 -8.50
CA PHE A 804 -5.99 4.53 -7.35
C PHE A 804 -5.98 6.01 -7.73
N PHE A 805 -7.12 6.68 -7.56
CA PHE A 805 -7.29 8.12 -7.73
C PHE A 805 -7.26 8.81 -6.35
N PRO A 806 -6.16 9.45 -5.96
CA PRO A 806 -6.02 10.06 -4.64
C PRO A 806 -6.88 11.34 -4.48
N LEU A 807 -7.20 11.70 -3.24
CA LEU A 807 -7.74 13.00 -2.88
C LEU A 807 -6.70 13.81 -2.11
N LYS A 808 -6.48 15.06 -2.50
CA LYS A 808 -5.56 16.00 -1.80
C LYS A 808 -5.85 16.05 -0.30
N ASP A 809 -7.12 16.26 0.03
CA ASP A 809 -7.62 16.32 1.39
C ASP A 809 -8.57 15.14 1.63
N PRO A 810 -8.34 14.33 2.67
CA PRO A 810 -9.27 13.27 3.05
C PRO A 810 -10.64 13.84 3.40
N LEU A 811 -11.71 13.15 2.98
CA LEU A 811 -13.08 13.58 3.18
C LEU A 811 -13.77 12.69 4.23
N TYR A 812 -14.15 13.26 5.37
CA TYR A 812 -14.95 12.56 6.38
C TYR A 812 -16.38 12.33 5.88
N LEU A 813 -16.86 11.10 6.02
CA LEU A 813 -18.20 10.65 5.64
C LEU A 813 -18.91 10.09 6.88
N PRO A 814 -19.96 10.74 7.39
CA PRO A 814 -20.79 10.19 8.46
C PRO A 814 -21.48 8.88 8.05
N ALA A 815 -21.87 8.08 9.04
CA ALA A 815 -22.73 6.92 8.80
C ALA A 815 -24.07 7.35 8.16
N ASP A 816 -24.59 6.49 7.30
CA ASP A 816 -25.80 6.69 6.49
C ASP A 816 -25.78 7.92 5.57
N SER A 817 -24.59 8.46 5.27
CA SER A 817 -24.43 9.52 4.28
C SER A 817 -24.47 8.99 2.84
N GLU A 818 -24.63 9.91 1.88
CA GLU A 818 -24.58 9.63 0.45
C GLU A 818 -23.39 10.39 -0.16
N LEU A 819 -22.54 9.68 -0.88
CA LEU A 819 -21.38 10.24 -1.56
C LEU A 819 -21.65 10.34 -3.05
N THR A 820 -21.62 11.55 -3.60
CA THR A 820 -21.64 11.77 -5.04
C THR A 820 -20.21 11.94 -5.56
N VAL A 821 -19.83 11.14 -6.55
CA VAL A 821 -18.54 11.19 -7.23
C VAL A 821 -18.77 11.64 -8.67
N SER A 822 -18.11 12.71 -9.08
CA SER A 822 -18.07 13.15 -10.47
C SER A 822 -16.68 12.91 -11.04
N ILE A 823 -16.60 12.18 -12.15
CA ILE A 823 -15.35 11.84 -12.82
C ILE A 823 -15.51 12.06 -14.33
N TRP A 824 -14.47 12.61 -14.96
CA TRP A 824 -14.44 12.94 -16.38
C TRP A 824 -13.21 12.32 -17.03
N ARG A 825 -13.38 11.87 -18.26
CA ARG A 825 -12.30 11.59 -19.22
C ARG A 825 -12.36 12.66 -20.29
N LEU A 826 -11.32 13.47 -20.38
CA LEU A 826 -11.26 14.63 -21.26
C LEU A 826 -10.09 14.51 -22.23
N THR A 827 -10.16 15.29 -23.30
CA THR A 827 -9.15 15.27 -24.37
C THR A 827 -9.04 16.63 -25.02
N ASP A 828 -7.86 16.93 -25.53
CA ASP A 828 -7.61 17.99 -26.49
C ASP A 828 -6.89 17.42 -27.73
N ALA A 829 -6.29 18.29 -28.54
CA ALA A 829 -5.57 17.87 -29.76
C ALA A 829 -4.25 17.11 -29.50
N ARG A 830 -3.75 17.06 -28.27
CA ARG A 830 -2.43 16.53 -27.90
C ARG A 830 -2.48 15.48 -26.79
N LYS A 831 -3.51 15.49 -25.94
CA LYS A 831 -3.55 14.66 -24.74
C LYS A 831 -4.94 14.23 -24.33
N VAL A 832 -4.97 13.17 -23.53
CA VAL A 832 -6.13 12.66 -22.78
C VAL A 832 -5.80 12.70 -21.29
N TRP A 833 -6.77 13.03 -20.45
CA TRP A 833 -6.61 13.03 -18.98
C TRP A 833 -7.93 12.73 -18.27
N TYR A 834 -7.84 12.52 -16.95
CA TYR A 834 -8.99 12.40 -16.07
C TYR A 834 -9.07 13.55 -15.08
N GLU A 835 -10.29 13.95 -14.73
CA GLU A 835 -10.59 14.88 -13.64
C GLU A 835 -11.58 14.20 -12.68
N TRP A 836 -11.47 14.48 -11.38
CA TRP A 836 -12.40 13.90 -10.40
C TRP A 836 -12.69 14.84 -9.21
N TYR A 837 -13.87 14.66 -8.64
CA TYR A 837 -14.44 15.48 -7.59
C TYR A 837 -15.48 14.70 -6.78
N ALA A 838 -15.59 14.98 -5.47
CA ALA A 838 -16.54 14.31 -4.58
C ALA A 838 -17.34 15.30 -3.72
N GLU A 839 -18.59 14.95 -3.44
CA GLU A 839 -19.52 15.66 -2.55
C GLU A 839 -20.19 14.68 -1.60
N ALA A 840 -20.31 15.03 -0.32
CA ALA A 840 -21.04 14.22 0.64
C ALA A 840 -22.34 14.91 1.07
N PHE A 841 -23.39 14.11 1.24
CA PHE A 841 -24.73 14.54 1.60
C PHE A 841 -25.25 13.73 2.79
N LEU A 842 -25.99 14.39 3.68
CA LEU A 842 -26.72 13.74 4.76
C LEU A 842 -28.23 13.75 4.44
N PRO A 843 -28.89 12.59 4.40
CA PRO A 843 -30.34 12.51 4.28
C PRO A 843 -31.02 12.91 5.60
N VAL A 844 -31.92 13.90 5.54
CA VAL A 844 -32.67 14.42 6.70
C VAL A 844 -34.18 14.28 6.44
N PRO A 845 -34.99 13.78 7.39
CA PRO A 845 -36.44 13.74 7.23
C PRO A 845 -37.03 15.14 7.02
N SER A 846 -37.89 15.31 6.01
CA SER A 846 -38.45 16.60 5.58
C SER A 846 -39.30 17.31 6.65
N SER A 847 -39.70 16.61 7.72
CA SER A 847 -40.43 17.19 8.86
C SER A 847 -39.55 18.04 9.79
N SER A 848 -38.22 17.99 9.63
CA SER A 848 -37.24 18.66 10.51
C SER A 848 -36.90 20.08 10.08
N VAL A 849 -37.30 20.49 8.88
CA VAL A 849 -36.96 21.80 8.30
C VAL A 849 -38.09 22.80 8.60
N HIS A 850 -38.27 23.15 9.87
CA HIS A 850 -38.95 24.40 10.21
C HIS A 850 -37.91 25.52 10.19
N SER A 851 -37.92 26.34 9.15
CA SER A 851 -37.17 27.60 9.13
C SER A 851 -37.57 28.43 10.36
N PRO A 852 -36.64 28.84 11.25
CA PRO A 852 -36.95 29.89 12.19
C PRO A 852 -37.12 31.16 11.36
N ILE A 853 -38.38 31.56 11.16
CA ILE A 853 -38.70 32.93 10.76
C ILE A 853 -38.19 33.79 11.90
N TRP A 854 -37.00 34.37 11.73
CA TRP A 854 -36.59 35.55 12.49
C TRP A 854 -37.62 36.62 12.16
N ARG A 855 -38.62 36.75 13.04
CA ARG A 855 -39.62 37.80 12.95
C ARG A 855 -38.91 39.06 13.41
N ASP A 856 -38.48 39.88 12.44
CA ASP A 856 -38.06 41.26 12.66
C ASP A 856 -39.15 41.96 13.47
N THR A 857 -38.90 42.09 14.77
CA THR A 857 -39.72 42.87 15.69
C THR A 857 -38.81 43.84 16.41
N LEU A 858 -38.36 44.86 15.68
CA LEU A 858 -37.83 46.08 16.28
C LEU A 858 -38.56 47.27 15.66
N SER A 859 -39.61 47.71 16.36
CA SER A 859 -40.18 49.04 16.17
C SER A 859 -39.19 50.11 16.64
N PRO A 860 -39.06 51.25 15.94
CA PRO A 860 -38.08 52.27 16.27
C PRO A 860 -38.60 53.13 17.43
N MET A 861 -37.82 53.22 18.52
CA MET A 861 -37.97 54.31 19.50
C MET A 861 -36.65 55.05 19.70
N SER A 862 -36.81 56.36 19.77
CA SER A 862 -35.88 57.46 19.59
C SER A 862 -34.75 57.58 20.64
N PRO A 863 -33.75 58.47 20.42
CA PRO A 863 -32.50 58.47 21.17
C PRO A 863 -32.55 59.40 22.39
N SER A 864 -31.88 59.00 23.47
CA SER A 864 -31.51 59.91 24.54
C SER A 864 -30.33 59.37 25.36
N GLY A 865 -29.21 60.08 25.30
CA GLY A 865 -28.51 60.56 26.50
C GLY A 865 -27.41 59.69 27.12
N ASP A 866 -26.18 60.20 26.97
CA ASP A 866 -25.13 60.28 28.00
C ASP A 866 -24.15 59.12 28.25
N ASN A 867 -22.97 59.30 27.62
CA ASN A 867 -21.65 59.53 28.24
C ASN A 867 -21.15 58.63 29.39
N SER A 868 -20.10 57.84 29.10
CA SER A 868 -18.67 58.09 29.48
C SER A 868 -17.87 56.77 29.60
N PHE A 869 -16.90 56.49 28.68
CA PHE A 869 -15.41 56.60 28.83
C PHE A 869 -14.78 55.49 29.74
N LEU A 870 -13.75 54.67 29.43
CA LEU A 870 -12.61 54.63 28.47
C LEU A 870 -12.00 53.19 28.34
N SER A 871 -11.72 52.76 27.10
CA SER A 871 -10.51 52.12 26.44
C SER A 871 -9.42 51.29 27.20
N PRO A 872 -8.50 50.53 26.51
CA PRO A 872 -8.47 50.03 25.12
C PRO A 872 -8.00 48.56 24.87
N VAL A 873 -8.37 48.15 23.65
CA VAL A 873 -7.93 47.12 22.67
C VAL A 873 -6.43 46.72 22.60
N ALA A 874 -6.17 45.44 22.28
CA ALA A 874 -5.09 45.00 21.39
C ALA A 874 -5.64 44.04 20.31
N SER A 875 -5.22 44.26 19.06
CA SER A 875 -5.87 43.84 17.82
C SER A 875 -5.24 42.62 17.16
N THR A 876 -6.08 41.75 16.59
CA THR A 876 -5.77 40.68 15.65
C THR A 876 -5.50 41.25 14.24
N PRO A 877 -4.55 40.69 13.45
CA PRO A 877 -4.35 41.12 12.08
C PRO A 877 -5.28 40.39 11.10
N THR A 878 -5.80 41.19 10.18
CA THR A 878 -6.71 40.88 9.07
C THR A 878 -5.99 40.13 7.95
N ILE A 879 -6.62 39.07 7.41
CA ILE A 879 -6.23 38.49 6.11
C ILE A 879 -6.79 39.36 5.00
N VAL A 880 -5.89 39.80 4.12
CA VAL A 880 -6.11 40.68 2.98
C VAL A 880 -6.62 39.85 1.79
N THR A 881 -7.80 40.20 1.28
CA THR A 881 -8.28 39.82 -0.05
C THR A 881 -7.71 40.79 -1.09
N SER A 882 -7.11 40.27 -2.17
CA SER A 882 -6.69 41.07 -3.33
C SER A 882 -7.64 40.90 -4.53
N PRO A 883 -7.65 41.85 -5.48
CA PRO A 883 -8.84 42.25 -6.23
C PRO A 883 -8.91 41.70 -7.67
N LEU A 884 -10.14 41.62 -8.20
CA LEU A 884 -10.47 41.37 -9.61
C LEU A 884 -11.06 42.66 -10.24
N LEU A 885 -10.51 43.05 -11.40
CA LEU A 885 -11.02 43.97 -12.44
C LEU A 885 -10.54 43.33 -13.77
N ASP A 886 -11.26 43.18 -14.88
CA ASP A 886 -12.46 43.79 -15.46
C ASP A 886 -13.10 42.75 -16.42
N VAL A 887 -14.42 42.88 -16.72
CA VAL A 887 -15.14 42.57 -17.99
C VAL A 887 -16.65 42.35 -17.68
N PRO A 888 -17.59 42.83 -18.53
CA PRO A 888 -18.80 43.52 -18.08
C PRO A 888 -20.05 42.64 -17.85
N GLN A 889 -20.96 43.20 -17.04
CA GLN A 889 -22.30 42.71 -16.72
C GLN A 889 -23.08 42.21 -17.94
N LEU A 890 -23.34 40.90 -17.96
CA LEU A 890 -24.52 40.32 -18.60
C LEU A 890 -25.42 39.79 -17.47
N THR A 891 -26.62 40.36 -17.39
CA THR A 891 -27.69 40.00 -16.45
C THR A 891 -28.02 38.52 -16.54
N LEU A 892 -27.58 37.74 -15.55
CA LEU A 892 -28.11 36.42 -15.26
C LEU A 892 -29.26 36.57 -14.27
N GLU A 893 -30.47 36.33 -14.77
CA GLU A 893 -31.63 36.01 -13.94
C GLU A 893 -31.23 34.89 -12.97
N VAL A 894 -31.34 35.13 -11.67
CA VAL A 894 -31.19 34.10 -10.64
C VAL A 894 -32.34 33.12 -10.81
N PRO A 895 -32.13 31.86 -11.25
CA PRO A 895 -33.16 30.86 -11.14
C PRO A 895 -33.23 30.51 -9.65
N SER A 896 -34.38 30.79 -9.06
CA SER A 896 -34.86 30.26 -7.79
C SER A 896 -34.24 28.90 -7.45
N GLN A 897 -33.64 28.78 -6.26
CA GLN A 897 -33.22 27.51 -5.66
C GLN A 897 -34.28 26.44 -5.92
N GLN A 898 -34.02 25.56 -6.88
CA GLN A 898 -34.85 24.38 -7.10
C GLN A 898 -34.52 23.42 -5.96
N LEU A 899 -35.35 23.48 -4.92
CA LEU A 899 -35.50 22.39 -3.98
C LEU A 899 -36.02 21.19 -4.80
N GLU A 900 -35.13 20.30 -5.24
CA GLU A 900 -35.53 19.09 -5.93
C GLU A 900 -36.40 18.25 -4.99
N ARG A 901 -37.71 18.26 -5.22
CA ARG A 901 -38.65 17.37 -4.54
C ARG A 901 -38.48 15.97 -5.11
N HIS A 902 -37.63 15.17 -4.49
CA HIS A 902 -37.62 13.73 -4.70
C HIS A 902 -38.70 13.03 -3.83
N LYS A 903 -39.16 11.87 -4.31
CA LYS A 903 -40.19 11.03 -3.69
C LYS A 903 -39.78 10.68 -2.25
N ASP A 904 -40.77 10.66 -1.36
CA ASP A 904 -40.71 10.12 0.00
C ASP A 904 -39.91 10.92 1.04
N GLY A 905 -40.37 12.13 1.39
CA GLY A 905 -40.21 12.68 2.75
C GLY A 905 -38.79 12.83 3.32
N VAL A 906 -37.76 12.78 2.49
CA VAL A 906 -36.34 12.92 2.86
C VAL A 906 -35.71 14.02 2.00
N SER A 907 -34.93 14.90 2.62
CA SER A 907 -34.19 15.99 1.98
C SER A 907 -32.70 15.78 2.16
N LEU A 908 -31.90 15.96 1.11
CA LEU A 908 -30.44 15.82 1.15
C LEU A 908 -29.79 17.17 1.49
N VAL A 909 -28.92 17.18 2.51
CA VAL A 909 -28.13 18.35 2.91
C VAL A 909 -26.67 18.09 2.55
N LYS A 910 -26.06 18.93 1.72
CA LYS A 910 -24.62 18.84 1.44
C LYS A 910 -23.81 19.20 2.69
N ILE A 911 -22.93 18.30 3.10
CA ILE A 911 -22.12 18.44 4.33
C ILE A 911 -20.64 18.71 4.05
N SER A 912 -20.11 18.25 2.91
CA SER A 912 -18.71 18.45 2.55
C SER A 912 -18.46 18.23 1.05
N GLN A 913 -17.28 18.62 0.58
CA GLN A 913 -16.81 18.42 -0.79
C GLN A 913 -15.29 18.43 -0.86
N THR A 914 -14.73 17.87 -1.93
CA THR A 914 -13.29 17.96 -2.24
C THR A 914 -12.98 19.16 -3.14
N ALA A 915 -11.71 19.43 -3.43
CA ALA A 915 -11.36 20.23 -4.61
C ALA A 915 -11.57 19.42 -5.90
N LEU A 916 -11.60 20.09 -7.06
CA LEU A 916 -11.45 19.43 -8.36
C LEU A 916 -9.99 19.02 -8.53
N HIS A 917 -9.75 17.78 -8.95
CA HIS A 917 -8.41 17.23 -9.15
C HIS A 917 -8.04 17.19 -10.62
N ASN A 918 -6.78 17.53 -10.91
CA ASN A 918 -6.18 17.53 -12.25
C ASN A 918 -6.92 18.40 -13.29
N PRO A 919 -7.39 19.62 -12.93
CA PRO A 919 -8.13 20.47 -13.87
C PRO A 919 -7.31 20.74 -15.14
N GLY A 920 -7.91 20.54 -16.30
CA GLY A 920 -7.27 20.72 -17.61
C GLY A 920 -6.11 19.76 -17.90
N GLY A 921 -5.91 18.72 -17.09
CA GLY A 921 -4.82 17.76 -17.27
C GLY A 921 -3.44 18.41 -17.09
N GLU A 922 -3.32 19.37 -16.17
CA GLU A 922 -2.05 20.07 -15.89
C GLU A 922 -1.05 19.20 -15.12
N SER A 923 -1.55 18.24 -14.35
CA SER A 923 -0.76 17.40 -13.46
C SER A 923 -0.43 16.05 -14.08
N SER A 924 -1.44 15.35 -14.58
CA SER A 924 -1.31 14.04 -15.23
C SER A 924 -2.11 13.98 -16.54
N TRP A 925 -1.48 13.43 -17.58
CA TRP A 925 -2.07 13.24 -18.90
C TRP A 925 -1.29 12.19 -19.70
N ILE A 926 -1.91 11.68 -20.76
CA ILE A 926 -1.30 10.74 -21.69
C ILE A 926 -1.31 11.37 -23.08
N GLY A 927 -0.17 11.35 -23.76
CA GLY A 927 0.00 11.95 -25.09
C GLY A 927 -0.64 11.13 -26.20
N LEU A 928 -1.34 11.82 -27.11
CA LEU A 928 -1.85 11.25 -28.36
C LEU A 928 -0.71 11.05 -29.36
#